data_AF-A0A363N3A1-F1
#
_entry.id   AF-A0A363N3A1-F1
#
_cell.length_a   1.000
_cell.length_b   1.000
_cell.length_c   1.000
_cell.angle_alpha   90.00
_cell.angle_beta   90.00
_cell.angle_gamma   90.00
#
_symmetry.space_group_name_H-M   'P 1'
#
loop_
_entity.id
_entity.type
_entity.pdbx_description
1 polymer ?
#
loop_
_entity_poly.entity_id
_entity_poly.type
_entity_poly.pdbx_seq_one_letter_code
_entity_poly.pdbx_strand_id
1 'polypeptide(L)'
;MKNYRSYKRVDPVYFSGEIFFPVGLLFVAALISYFLLYFLGLGFAVFFNAAIAWCGYFYFFYYGKSSASISLEFVFGVIVITALLLFVDYGVYALVTYQKTGTFNGLYFSIWLAVLLGTPLVYYTHYFGSNHYAQVNLASTYFKATFSVFHDRELLMHIDSIAFVNSSKHVISDIKLENNICFYSEEELSEMETQSKYYHLNQSTFSGLIHIPFDADRFQISWFSIVEDRYYNIDVPFPMEKLELEEEKYPLDEPKNIRGKKSKRIYLHIYQNGGFKLYNDDTVLLDFEANNETEITEEQKQEKIIANRRCHRFYDNEERFSQLIERIKNSNDIQERFELKDKLVVWNLEFEGLDKRNYLEINDNYFKYYKIEKEAIAEPALRHLPRKIIFVHRGSYLRTWMRVHVDVQKLNQKIEEVLAAGSKNQVLFSLDFKDAVAKDLIFTVIGNDKKIVFTGWEIEIDEYRKKEIDDEHLEQKEDETKRALLKEGWDFIFAKNYEEAQKTCNAILLIDPQYASAYFLETRILWYTKGFEASFKKRKYYFTKTQHEPPVNALIYNNYGCILDRELRYEESLPYFEKAIEINPKEPIFVCNLGEMYYKLKQPEKALKEARKAKMMGYQSAMLTEIITNKGKIDSDKSVLK
;
A
#
# COMPACT_ATOMS: atom_id res chain seq x y z
N MET A 1 -5.51 -26.61 -28.39
CA MET A 1 -5.83 -27.16 -27.05
C MET A 1 -7.34 -27.36 -26.82
N LYS A 2 -8.10 -28.01 -27.74
CA LYS A 2 -9.57 -28.05 -27.65
C LYS A 2 -10.16 -29.02 -26.60
N ASN A 3 -9.34 -29.81 -25.91
CA ASN A 3 -9.79 -30.90 -25.02
C ASN A 3 -9.49 -30.67 -23.52
N TYR A 4 -9.00 -29.50 -23.12
CA TYR A 4 -8.67 -29.21 -21.71
C TYR A 4 -9.70 -28.28 -21.06
N ARG A 5 -10.05 -28.57 -19.80
CA ARG A 5 -10.86 -27.66 -18.98
C ARG A 5 -9.95 -26.63 -18.31
N SER A 6 -10.22 -25.35 -18.51
CA SER A 6 -9.50 -24.26 -17.84
C SER A 6 -10.28 -23.74 -16.63
N TYR A 7 -9.60 -23.02 -15.74
CA TYR A 7 -10.24 -22.35 -14.62
C TYR A 7 -11.31 -21.36 -15.12
N LYS A 8 -12.49 -21.44 -14.50
CA LYS A 8 -13.59 -20.49 -14.73
C LYS A 8 -14.00 -19.96 -13.38
N ARG A 9 -13.87 -18.64 -13.21
CA ARG A 9 -14.28 -17.96 -11.98
C ARG A 9 -15.75 -18.27 -11.69
N VAL A 10 -16.00 -18.68 -10.46
CA VAL A 10 -17.34 -18.88 -9.90
C VAL A 10 -17.58 -17.76 -8.91
N ASP A 11 -18.50 -16.86 -9.24
CA ASP A 11 -18.77 -15.72 -8.38
C ASP A 11 -19.42 -16.18 -7.06
N PRO A 12 -19.06 -15.54 -5.93
CA PRO A 12 -19.69 -15.83 -4.65
C PRO A 12 -21.16 -15.48 -4.72
N VAL A 13 -22.01 -16.41 -4.26
CA VAL A 13 -23.43 -16.13 -4.09
C VAL A 13 -23.58 -15.44 -2.74
N TYR A 14 -23.88 -14.15 -2.77
CA TYR A 14 -24.24 -13.41 -1.57
C TYR A 14 -25.68 -13.68 -1.19
N PHE A 15 -25.94 -13.78 0.11
CA PHE A 15 -27.29 -13.79 0.66
C PHE A 15 -27.85 -12.36 0.56
N SER A 16 -28.20 -11.92 -0.64
CA SER A 16 -29.00 -10.71 -0.80
C SER A 16 -30.41 -11.00 -0.31
N GLY A 17 -31.05 -10.03 0.36
CA GLY A 17 -32.47 -10.13 0.75
C GLY A 17 -33.43 -10.38 -0.43
N GLU A 18 -32.92 -10.42 -1.67
CA GLU A 18 -33.61 -10.79 -2.90
C GLU A 18 -34.20 -12.20 -2.86
N ILE A 19 -33.72 -13.09 -1.98
CA ILE A 19 -34.37 -14.38 -1.72
C ILE A 19 -35.81 -14.19 -1.19
N PHE A 20 -36.02 -13.15 -0.38
CA PHE A 20 -37.35 -12.78 0.11
C PHE A 20 -38.17 -12.02 -0.94
N PHE A 21 -37.58 -11.58 -2.05
CA PHE A 21 -38.31 -10.81 -3.04
C PHE A 21 -39.40 -11.66 -3.75
N PRO A 22 -39.12 -12.88 -4.26
CA PRO A 22 -40.17 -13.75 -4.79
C PRO A 22 -41.18 -14.17 -3.73
N VAL A 23 -40.73 -14.52 -2.52
CA VAL A 23 -41.61 -14.98 -1.43
C VAL A 23 -42.50 -13.84 -0.92
N GLY A 24 -41.96 -12.64 -0.79
CA GLY A 24 -42.67 -11.43 -0.39
C GLY A 24 -43.70 -11.01 -1.44
N LEU A 25 -43.36 -11.08 -2.73
CA LEU A 25 -44.32 -10.83 -3.81
C LEU A 25 -45.46 -11.85 -3.82
N LEU A 26 -45.17 -13.13 -3.60
CA LEU A 26 -46.19 -14.17 -3.48
C LEU A 26 -47.08 -13.94 -2.24
N PHE A 27 -46.53 -13.45 -1.13
CA PHE A 27 -47.31 -13.08 0.05
C PHE A 27 -48.24 -11.88 -0.21
N VAL A 28 -47.75 -10.84 -0.88
CA VAL A 28 -48.58 -9.70 -1.30
C VAL A 28 -49.69 -10.15 -2.26
N ALA A 29 -49.35 -10.99 -3.24
CA ALA A 29 -50.34 -11.59 -4.14
C ALA A 29 -51.40 -12.38 -3.34
N ALA A 30 -50.98 -13.20 -2.37
CA ALA A 30 -51.91 -13.97 -1.54
C ALA A 30 -52.86 -13.07 -0.73
N LEU A 31 -52.39 -11.94 -0.20
CA LEU A 31 -53.24 -10.97 0.50
C LEU A 31 -54.28 -10.33 -0.42
N ILE A 32 -53.87 -9.97 -1.63
CA ILE A 32 -54.77 -9.41 -2.65
C ILE A 32 -55.80 -10.47 -3.07
N SER A 33 -55.35 -11.68 -3.41
CA SER A 33 -56.19 -12.82 -3.74
C SER A 33 -57.21 -13.11 -2.65
N TYR A 34 -56.82 -13.03 -1.37
CA TYR A 34 -57.71 -13.26 -0.24
C TYR A 34 -58.86 -12.25 -0.23
N PHE A 35 -58.55 -10.97 -0.39
CA PHE A 35 -59.56 -9.91 -0.48
C PHE A 35 -60.51 -10.15 -1.66
N LEU A 36 -59.97 -10.41 -2.85
CA LEU A 36 -60.76 -10.63 -4.05
C LEU A 36 -61.68 -11.85 -3.92
N LEU A 37 -61.15 -12.98 -3.46
CA LEU A 37 -61.91 -14.21 -3.28
C LEU A 37 -62.97 -14.10 -2.18
N TYR A 38 -62.68 -13.38 -1.09
CA TYR A 38 -63.61 -13.21 0.01
C TYR A 38 -64.78 -12.29 -0.37
N PHE A 39 -64.50 -11.12 -0.96
CA PHE A 39 -65.52 -10.09 -1.22
C PHE A 39 -66.14 -10.13 -2.62
N LEU A 40 -65.37 -10.48 -3.65
CA LEU A 40 -65.78 -10.36 -5.07
C LEU A 40 -65.98 -11.72 -5.76
N GLY A 41 -65.43 -12.79 -5.19
CA GLY A 41 -65.61 -14.16 -5.65
C GLY A 41 -64.61 -14.62 -6.72
N LEU A 42 -64.67 -15.92 -7.04
CA LEU A 42 -63.66 -16.63 -7.83
C LEU A 42 -63.49 -16.08 -9.26
N GLY A 43 -64.60 -15.82 -9.96
CA GLY A 43 -64.54 -15.32 -11.34
C GLY A 43 -63.82 -13.99 -11.46
N PHE A 44 -64.00 -13.10 -10.48
CA PHE A 44 -63.32 -11.80 -10.45
C PHE A 44 -61.83 -11.95 -10.12
N ALA A 45 -61.47 -12.80 -9.16
CA ALA A 45 -60.07 -13.06 -8.81
C ALA A 45 -59.26 -13.61 -10.00
N VAL A 46 -59.81 -14.59 -10.73
CA VAL A 46 -59.18 -15.16 -11.93
C VAL A 46 -58.98 -14.11 -13.02
N PHE A 47 -60.00 -13.31 -13.31
CA PHE A 47 -59.91 -12.22 -14.29
C PHE A 47 -58.84 -11.19 -13.89
N PHE A 48 -58.84 -10.78 -12.62
CA PHE A 48 -57.88 -9.81 -12.09
C PHE A 48 -56.43 -10.32 -12.21
N ASN A 49 -56.18 -11.58 -11.89
CA ASN A 49 -54.86 -12.19 -12.03
C ASN A 49 -54.38 -12.27 -13.47
N ALA A 50 -55.26 -12.62 -14.42
CA ALA A 50 -54.92 -12.58 -15.84
C ALA A 50 -54.60 -11.15 -16.32
N ALA A 51 -55.37 -10.16 -15.87
CA ALA A 51 -55.14 -8.75 -16.21
C ALA A 51 -53.82 -8.22 -15.62
N ILE A 52 -53.52 -8.52 -14.35
CA ILE A 52 -52.25 -8.13 -13.72
C ILE A 52 -51.07 -8.84 -14.36
N ALA A 53 -51.16 -10.14 -14.65
CA ALA A 53 -50.10 -10.87 -15.33
C ALA A 53 -49.78 -10.24 -16.69
N TRP A 54 -50.82 -9.86 -17.44
CA TRP A 54 -50.67 -9.16 -18.71
C TRP A 54 -50.00 -7.80 -18.54
N CYS A 55 -50.53 -6.93 -17.68
CA CYS A 55 -50.02 -5.58 -17.48
C CYS A 55 -48.61 -5.56 -16.88
N GLY A 56 -48.35 -6.39 -15.87
CA GLY A 56 -47.07 -6.50 -15.20
C GLY A 56 -45.98 -7.05 -16.10
N TYR A 57 -46.26 -8.13 -16.84
CA TYR A 57 -45.29 -8.69 -17.76
C TYR A 57 -45.07 -7.78 -18.99
N PHE A 58 -46.11 -7.08 -19.45
CA PHE A 58 -45.97 -6.06 -20.50
C PHE A 58 -44.98 -4.98 -20.08
N TYR A 59 -45.09 -4.45 -18.86
CA TYR A 59 -44.15 -3.47 -18.34
C TYR A 59 -42.72 -4.01 -18.29
N PHE A 60 -42.50 -5.21 -17.75
CA PHE A 60 -41.17 -5.80 -17.62
C PHE A 60 -40.54 -6.17 -18.97
N PHE A 61 -41.28 -6.85 -19.84
CA PHE A 61 -40.77 -7.38 -21.11
C PHE A 61 -40.40 -6.28 -22.12
N TYR A 62 -41.07 -5.12 -22.04
CA TYR A 62 -40.80 -3.94 -22.88
C TYR A 62 -40.06 -2.81 -22.16
N TYR A 63 -39.64 -3.01 -20.91
CA TYR A 63 -38.87 -2.00 -20.20
C TYR A 63 -37.57 -1.69 -20.97
N GLY A 64 -37.41 -0.42 -21.38
CA GLY A 64 -36.24 0.03 -22.14
C GLY A 64 -36.24 -0.32 -23.65
N LYS A 65 -37.31 -0.94 -24.18
CA LYS A 65 -37.45 -1.21 -25.63
C LYS A 65 -38.19 -0.07 -26.33
N SER A 66 -37.80 0.24 -27.56
CA SER A 66 -38.37 1.34 -28.37
C SER A 66 -39.67 0.98 -29.10
N SER A 67 -40.05 -0.29 -29.15
CA SER A 67 -41.31 -0.76 -29.74
C SER A 67 -41.85 -2.00 -29.02
N ALA A 68 -43.17 -2.15 -29.01
CA ALA A 68 -43.87 -3.28 -28.40
C ALA A 68 -44.57 -4.13 -29.48
N SER A 69 -44.29 -5.44 -29.51
CA SER A 69 -44.90 -6.38 -30.45
C SER A 69 -45.14 -7.73 -29.78
N ILE A 70 -46.40 -8.21 -29.78
CA ILE A 70 -46.79 -9.45 -29.12
C ILE A 70 -46.05 -10.64 -29.76
N SER A 71 -45.02 -11.15 -29.08
CA SER A 71 -44.25 -12.33 -29.49
C SER A 71 -44.74 -13.59 -28.77
N LEU A 72 -44.37 -14.77 -29.29
CA LEU A 72 -44.62 -16.04 -28.59
C LEU A 72 -43.97 -16.09 -27.21
N GLU A 73 -42.77 -15.52 -27.07
CA GLU A 73 -42.06 -15.39 -25.80
C GLU A 73 -42.82 -14.48 -24.83
N PHE A 74 -43.43 -13.39 -25.33
CA PHE A 74 -44.26 -12.53 -24.52
C PHE A 74 -45.48 -13.29 -23.95
N VAL A 75 -46.24 -13.96 -24.83
CA VAL A 75 -47.44 -14.71 -24.45
C VAL A 75 -47.10 -15.83 -23.47
N PHE A 76 -45.99 -16.55 -23.69
CA PHE A 76 -45.53 -17.59 -22.80
C PHE A 76 -45.26 -17.06 -21.39
N GLY A 77 -44.58 -15.90 -21.26
CA GLY A 77 -44.32 -15.30 -19.96
C GLY A 77 -45.60 -14.85 -19.22
N VAL A 78 -46.59 -14.30 -19.94
CA VAL A 78 -47.91 -13.97 -19.34
C VAL A 78 -48.61 -15.24 -18.83
N ILE A 79 -48.59 -16.33 -19.61
CA ILE A 79 -49.19 -17.61 -19.19
C ILE A 79 -48.52 -18.14 -17.93
N VAL A 80 -47.18 -18.11 -17.86
CA VAL A 80 -46.42 -18.58 -16.69
C VAL A 80 -46.77 -17.77 -15.44
N ILE A 81 -46.81 -16.43 -15.54
CA ILE A 81 -47.17 -15.57 -14.40
C ILE A 81 -48.62 -15.78 -13.98
N THR A 82 -49.53 -15.90 -14.94
CA THR A 82 -50.95 -16.17 -14.66
C THR A 82 -51.10 -17.52 -13.94
N ALA A 83 -50.41 -18.56 -14.40
CA ALA A 83 -50.43 -19.87 -13.76
C ALA A 83 -49.89 -19.81 -12.31
N LEU A 84 -48.84 -19.02 -12.06
CA LEU A 84 -48.30 -18.79 -10.73
C LEU A 84 -49.31 -18.07 -9.81
N LEU A 85 -49.96 -17.01 -10.29
CA LEU A 85 -50.98 -16.29 -9.51
C LEU A 85 -52.21 -17.16 -9.22
N LEU A 86 -52.66 -17.95 -10.20
CA LEU A 86 -53.74 -18.92 -10.00
C LEU A 86 -53.36 -20.02 -9.01
N PHE A 87 -52.08 -20.43 -8.99
CA PHE A 87 -51.58 -21.34 -7.97
C PHE A 87 -51.61 -20.70 -6.58
N VAL A 88 -51.35 -19.40 -6.44
CA VAL A 88 -51.53 -18.67 -5.17
C VAL A 88 -53.00 -18.61 -4.77
N ASP A 89 -53.89 -18.24 -5.69
CA ASP A 89 -55.35 -18.21 -5.48
C ASP A 89 -55.87 -19.54 -4.96
N TYR A 90 -55.34 -20.65 -5.49
CA TYR A 90 -55.72 -22.00 -5.09
C TYR A 90 -55.60 -22.20 -3.57
N GLY A 91 -54.43 -21.94 -2.98
CA GLY A 91 -54.27 -22.07 -1.53
C GLY A 91 -55.10 -21.09 -0.71
N VAL A 92 -55.21 -19.85 -1.18
CA VAL A 92 -55.99 -18.80 -0.50
C VAL A 92 -57.49 -19.11 -0.53
N TYR A 93 -57.98 -19.73 -1.59
CA TYR A 93 -59.37 -20.15 -1.73
C TYR A 93 -59.78 -21.14 -0.64
N ALA A 94 -58.90 -22.07 -0.24
CA ALA A 94 -59.18 -22.97 0.88
C ALA A 94 -59.35 -22.23 2.21
N LEU A 95 -58.58 -21.16 2.46
CA LEU A 95 -58.72 -20.32 3.65
C LEU A 95 -60.06 -19.56 3.65
N VAL A 96 -60.40 -18.93 2.52
CA VAL A 96 -61.67 -18.20 2.35
C VAL A 96 -62.87 -19.14 2.48
N THR A 97 -62.79 -20.33 1.90
CA THR A 97 -63.86 -21.34 1.98
C THR A 97 -64.05 -21.82 3.42
N TYR A 98 -62.97 -22.04 4.16
CA TYR A 98 -63.06 -22.39 5.58
C TYR A 98 -63.77 -21.29 6.39
N GLN A 99 -63.43 -20.02 6.18
CA GLN A 99 -64.09 -18.92 6.89
C GLN A 99 -65.59 -18.82 6.57
N LYS A 100 -65.99 -19.10 5.32
CA LYS A 100 -67.40 -19.01 4.90
C LYS A 100 -68.23 -20.23 5.32
N THR A 101 -67.62 -21.41 5.40
CA THR A 101 -68.36 -22.70 5.54
C THR A 101 -68.05 -23.46 6.83
N GLY A 102 -66.97 -23.11 7.53
CA GLY A 102 -66.45 -23.85 8.69
C GLY A 102 -65.71 -25.14 8.35
N THR A 103 -65.62 -25.52 7.06
CA THR A 103 -64.94 -26.76 6.62
C THR A 103 -63.56 -26.47 6.03
N PHE A 104 -62.51 -27.06 6.62
CA PHE A 104 -61.12 -26.87 6.17
C PHE A 104 -60.55 -28.16 5.58
N ASN A 105 -60.02 -28.08 4.36
CA ASN A 105 -59.28 -29.18 3.76
C ASN A 105 -57.78 -29.05 4.08
N GLY A 106 -57.37 -29.64 5.20
CA GLY A 106 -55.99 -29.54 5.69
C GLY A 106 -54.96 -30.20 4.79
N LEU A 107 -55.29 -31.35 4.17
CA LEU A 107 -54.39 -32.05 3.25
C LEU A 107 -54.05 -31.17 2.04
N TYR A 108 -55.09 -30.60 1.43
CA TYR A 108 -54.99 -29.69 0.29
C TYR A 108 -54.10 -28.48 0.59
N PHE A 109 -54.37 -27.80 1.70
CA PHE A 109 -53.66 -26.58 2.05
C PHE A 109 -52.19 -26.87 2.37
N SER A 110 -51.92 -28.03 2.98
CA SER A 110 -50.56 -28.48 3.27
C SER A 110 -49.75 -28.75 2.00
N ILE A 111 -50.36 -29.36 0.97
CA ILE A 111 -49.70 -29.60 -0.34
C ILE A 111 -49.35 -28.26 -1.01
N TRP A 112 -50.31 -27.32 -1.04
CA TRP A 112 -50.07 -25.99 -1.61
C TRP A 112 -48.93 -25.26 -0.89
N LEU A 113 -48.97 -25.23 0.45
CA LEU A 113 -47.96 -24.56 1.26
C LEU A 113 -46.57 -25.19 1.09
N ALA A 114 -46.52 -26.53 1.00
CA ALA A 114 -45.28 -27.27 0.75
C ALA A 114 -44.67 -26.95 -0.61
N VAL A 115 -45.48 -26.80 -1.66
CA VAL A 115 -44.97 -26.42 -2.99
C VAL A 115 -44.54 -24.95 -3.01
N LEU A 116 -45.33 -24.06 -2.43
CA LEU A 116 -45.08 -22.62 -2.40
C LEU A 116 -43.77 -22.27 -1.66
N LEU A 117 -43.53 -22.88 -0.49
CA LEU A 117 -42.35 -22.63 0.33
C LEU A 117 -41.19 -23.58 0.01
N GLY A 118 -41.50 -24.83 -0.37
CA GLY A 118 -40.51 -25.86 -0.65
C GLY A 118 -39.78 -25.64 -1.98
N THR A 119 -40.45 -25.15 -3.03
CA THR A 119 -39.79 -24.96 -4.34
C THR A 119 -38.68 -23.91 -4.29
N PRO A 120 -38.88 -22.69 -3.73
CA PRO A 120 -37.80 -21.73 -3.57
C PRO A 120 -36.68 -22.27 -2.67
N LEU A 121 -37.02 -22.94 -1.57
CA LEU A 121 -36.04 -23.52 -0.65
C LEU A 121 -35.16 -24.56 -1.37
N VAL A 122 -35.75 -25.48 -2.13
CA VAL A 122 -35.03 -26.50 -2.91
C VAL A 122 -34.17 -25.85 -3.99
N TYR A 123 -34.70 -24.85 -4.72
CA TYR A 123 -33.93 -24.13 -5.72
C TYR A 123 -32.69 -23.45 -5.12
N TYR A 124 -32.85 -22.69 -4.04
CA TYR A 124 -31.74 -21.97 -3.42
C TYR A 124 -30.75 -22.91 -2.74
N THR A 125 -31.22 -23.93 -2.01
CA THR A 125 -30.31 -24.93 -1.43
C THR A 125 -29.49 -25.64 -2.51
N HIS A 126 -30.11 -25.97 -3.65
CA HIS A 126 -29.38 -26.51 -4.80
C HIS A 126 -28.41 -25.49 -5.41
N TYR A 127 -28.82 -24.23 -5.58
CA TYR A 127 -28.00 -23.17 -6.16
C TYR A 127 -26.76 -22.85 -5.30
N PHE A 128 -26.95 -22.59 -4.01
CA PHE A 128 -25.86 -22.36 -3.05
C PHE A 128 -24.98 -23.59 -2.89
N GLY A 129 -25.58 -24.78 -2.78
CA GLY A 129 -24.85 -26.04 -2.66
C GLY A 129 -23.98 -26.31 -3.89
N SER A 130 -24.52 -26.11 -5.09
CA SER A 130 -23.79 -26.27 -6.35
C SER A 130 -22.67 -25.23 -6.50
N ASN A 131 -22.92 -23.98 -6.09
CA ASN A 131 -21.91 -22.93 -6.10
C ASN A 131 -20.75 -23.22 -5.13
N HIS A 132 -21.09 -23.59 -3.89
CA HIS A 132 -20.10 -23.97 -2.89
C HIS A 132 -19.28 -25.18 -3.36
N TYR A 133 -19.94 -26.20 -3.90
CA TYR A 133 -19.26 -27.37 -4.47
C TYR A 133 -18.32 -26.98 -5.61
N ALA A 134 -18.76 -26.09 -6.51
CA ALA A 134 -17.92 -25.60 -7.61
C ALA A 134 -16.69 -24.84 -7.09
N GLN A 135 -16.84 -23.98 -6.08
CA GLN A 135 -15.73 -23.26 -5.47
C GLN A 135 -14.73 -24.19 -4.77
N VAL A 136 -15.22 -25.16 -3.98
CA VAL A 136 -14.35 -26.17 -3.34
C VAL A 136 -13.64 -27.02 -4.39
N ASN A 137 -14.32 -27.39 -5.47
CA ASN A 137 -13.71 -28.11 -6.59
C ASN A 137 -12.61 -27.27 -7.27
N LEU A 138 -12.83 -25.97 -7.48
CA LEU A 138 -11.79 -25.08 -8.02
C LEU A 138 -10.59 -24.97 -7.07
N ALA A 139 -10.83 -24.76 -5.77
CA ALA A 139 -9.79 -24.63 -4.75
C ALA A 139 -8.97 -25.91 -4.54
N SER A 140 -9.52 -27.08 -4.90
CA SER A 140 -8.82 -28.37 -4.88
C SER A 140 -8.25 -28.80 -6.23
N THR A 141 -8.64 -28.13 -7.32
CA THR A 141 -8.11 -28.39 -8.68
C THR A 141 -6.97 -27.44 -9.04
N TYR A 142 -7.00 -26.21 -8.56
CA TYR A 142 -6.02 -25.17 -8.90
C TYR A 142 -5.45 -24.48 -7.66
N PHE A 143 -4.20 -24.03 -7.77
CA PHE A 143 -3.58 -23.09 -6.85
C PHE A 143 -3.28 -21.76 -7.57
N LYS A 144 -3.21 -20.69 -6.79
CA LYS A 144 -2.97 -19.33 -7.29
C LYS A 144 -1.48 -19.06 -7.42
N ALA A 145 -1.05 -18.44 -8.52
CA ALA A 145 0.32 -17.96 -8.68
C ALA A 145 0.29 -16.59 -9.35
N THR A 146 1.11 -15.64 -8.88
CA THR A 146 1.40 -14.48 -9.73
C THR A 146 2.40 -14.92 -10.78
N PHE A 147 2.11 -14.67 -12.05
CA PHE A 147 2.95 -15.08 -13.17
C PHE A 147 3.31 -13.87 -14.02
N SER A 148 4.60 -13.69 -14.29
CA SER A 148 5.10 -12.57 -15.09
C SER A 148 6.02 -13.08 -16.20
N VAL A 149 5.84 -12.55 -17.41
CA VAL A 149 6.59 -12.92 -18.62
C VAL A 149 7.46 -11.76 -19.07
N PHE A 150 8.73 -12.05 -19.31
CA PHE A 150 9.75 -11.10 -19.76
C PHE A 150 10.44 -11.64 -21.00
N HIS A 151 10.82 -10.73 -21.88
CA HIS A 151 11.68 -11.03 -23.02
C HIS A 151 12.39 -9.76 -23.46
N ASP A 152 13.42 -9.91 -24.28
CA ASP A 152 13.99 -8.75 -24.94
C ASP A 152 12.96 -8.13 -25.89
N ARG A 153 12.69 -6.85 -25.69
CA ARG A 153 11.68 -6.09 -26.41
C ARG A 153 11.98 -5.98 -27.93
N GLU A 154 13.26 -6.02 -28.29
CA GLU A 154 13.71 -5.95 -29.69
C GLU A 154 13.58 -7.29 -30.42
N LEU A 155 13.23 -8.40 -29.75
CA LEU A 155 12.85 -9.64 -30.43
C LEU A 155 11.51 -9.53 -31.17
N LEU A 156 10.72 -8.47 -30.87
CA LEU A 156 9.42 -8.22 -31.47
C LEU A 156 8.52 -9.47 -31.43
N MET A 157 8.42 -10.09 -30.26
CA MET A 157 7.79 -11.40 -30.15
C MET A 157 6.27 -11.35 -30.26
N HIS A 158 5.70 -12.42 -30.79
CA HIS A 158 4.27 -12.71 -30.74
C HIS A 158 4.07 -14.03 -29.99
N ILE A 159 3.57 -13.97 -28.75
CA ILE A 159 3.33 -15.16 -27.93
C ILE A 159 1.91 -15.68 -28.21
N ASP A 160 1.82 -16.91 -28.70
CA ASP A 160 0.54 -17.56 -29.04
C ASP A 160 -0.14 -18.12 -27.79
N SER A 161 0.63 -18.85 -26.98
CA SER A 161 0.10 -19.52 -25.80
C SER A 161 1.18 -19.82 -24.78
N ILE A 162 0.78 -19.78 -23.50
CA ILE A 162 1.55 -20.29 -22.36
C ILE A 162 0.57 -21.08 -21.52
N ALA A 163 0.95 -22.27 -21.08
CA ALA A 163 0.08 -23.13 -20.29
C ALA A 163 0.84 -24.07 -19.36
N PHE A 164 0.28 -24.23 -18.16
CA PHE A 164 0.57 -25.34 -17.26
C PHE A 164 -0.56 -26.36 -17.39
N VAL A 165 -0.21 -27.61 -17.67
CA VAL A 165 -1.17 -28.66 -17.99
C VAL A 165 -1.03 -29.80 -16.99
N ASN A 166 -2.16 -30.32 -16.54
CA ASN A 166 -2.24 -31.65 -15.94
C ASN A 166 -2.90 -32.58 -16.97
N SER A 167 -2.07 -33.40 -17.60
CA SER A 167 -2.46 -34.23 -18.74
C SER A 167 -3.43 -35.33 -18.30
N SER A 168 -3.25 -35.89 -17.09
CA SER A 168 -4.09 -36.95 -16.54
C SER A 168 -5.53 -36.51 -16.24
N LYS A 169 -5.68 -35.30 -15.66
CA LYS A 169 -6.99 -34.74 -15.30
C LYS A 169 -7.63 -33.92 -16.43
N HIS A 170 -6.94 -33.75 -17.56
CA HIS A 170 -7.34 -32.89 -18.68
C HIS A 170 -7.72 -31.47 -18.25
N VAL A 171 -6.91 -30.86 -17.37
CA VAL A 171 -7.06 -29.48 -16.91
C VAL A 171 -5.83 -28.62 -17.25
N ILE A 172 -6.05 -27.31 -17.44
CA ILE A 172 -5.04 -26.35 -17.90
C ILE A 172 -5.16 -25.01 -17.18
N SER A 173 -4.06 -24.28 -17.05
CA SER A 173 -4.08 -22.93 -16.49
C SER A 173 -4.94 -21.93 -17.29
N ASP A 174 -5.35 -20.84 -16.66
CA ASP A 174 -6.16 -19.75 -17.23
C ASP A 174 -5.33 -18.54 -17.66
N ILE A 175 -4.20 -18.78 -18.30
CA ILE A 175 -3.36 -17.70 -18.81
C ILE A 175 -4.05 -17.10 -20.04
N LYS A 176 -4.39 -15.81 -19.95
CA LYS A 176 -4.93 -15.04 -21.06
C LYS A 176 -3.96 -13.92 -21.41
N LEU A 177 -3.32 -14.03 -22.57
CA LEU A 177 -2.41 -13.03 -23.10
C LEU A 177 -3.23 -11.91 -23.76
N GLU A 178 -3.98 -11.15 -22.96
CA GLU A 178 -4.74 -9.99 -23.42
C GLU A 178 -3.81 -8.76 -23.38
N ASN A 179 -3.66 -8.09 -24.53
CA ASN A 179 -2.82 -6.89 -24.73
C ASN A 179 -1.30 -7.14 -24.63
N ASN A 180 -0.69 -7.62 -25.72
CA ASN A 180 0.77 -7.55 -25.87
C ASN A 180 1.20 -6.07 -25.73
N ILE A 181 2.00 -5.76 -24.72
CA ILE A 181 2.57 -4.41 -24.57
C ILE A 181 3.47 -4.16 -25.77
N CYS A 182 3.17 -3.10 -26.51
CA CYS A 182 3.90 -2.72 -27.70
C CYS A 182 5.34 -2.34 -27.33
N PHE A 183 6.30 -2.74 -28.17
CA PHE A 183 7.65 -2.19 -28.11
C PHE A 183 7.60 -0.72 -28.58
N TYR A 184 7.97 0.21 -27.72
CA TYR A 184 8.14 1.62 -28.11
C TYR A 184 9.49 1.83 -28.78
N SER A 185 9.50 2.59 -29.88
CA SER A 185 10.71 3.00 -30.57
C SER A 185 11.60 3.85 -29.68
N GLU A 186 12.89 4.00 -30.05
CA GLU A 186 13.79 4.92 -29.34
C GLU A 186 13.29 6.37 -29.43
N GLU A 187 12.72 6.75 -30.57
CA GLU A 187 12.11 8.05 -30.78
C GLU A 187 10.90 8.24 -29.84
N GLU A 188 9.99 7.26 -29.77
CA GLU A 188 8.85 7.31 -28.85
C GLU A 188 9.30 7.41 -27.39
N LEU A 189 10.29 6.61 -27.00
CA LEU A 189 10.83 6.63 -25.64
C LEU A 189 11.57 7.93 -25.34
N SER A 190 12.15 8.60 -26.34
CA SER A 190 12.82 9.89 -26.18
C SER A 190 11.85 11.05 -25.97
N GLU A 191 10.61 10.92 -26.46
CA GLU A 191 9.53 11.89 -26.25
C GLU A 191 8.83 11.72 -24.89
N MET A 192 9.02 10.59 -24.22
CA MET A 192 8.40 10.28 -22.93
C MET A 192 9.16 10.92 -21.76
N GLU A 193 8.41 11.28 -20.72
CA GLU A 193 8.99 11.55 -19.41
C GLU A 193 9.77 10.32 -18.91
N THR A 194 10.89 10.54 -18.21
CA THR A 194 11.78 9.49 -17.70
C THR A 194 11.02 8.38 -16.97
N GLN A 195 10.04 8.74 -16.12
CA GLN A 195 9.23 7.76 -15.41
C GLN A 195 8.45 6.83 -16.35
N SER A 196 7.76 7.39 -17.35
CA SER A 196 6.98 6.63 -18.34
C SER A 196 7.88 5.79 -19.24
N LYS A 197 9.00 6.37 -19.70
CA LYS A 197 10.02 5.66 -20.48
C LYS A 197 10.49 4.41 -19.76
N TYR A 198 10.97 4.54 -18.52
CA TYR A 198 11.49 3.40 -17.77
C TYR A 198 10.42 2.46 -17.24
N TYR A 199 9.18 2.93 -17.06
CA TYR A 199 8.05 2.04 -16.82
C TYR A 199 7.90 1.06 -17.98
N HIS A 200 7.84 1.55 -19.23
CA HIS A 200 7.68 0.70 -20.41
C HIS A 200 8.92 -0.16 -20.71
N LEU A 201 10.14 0.35 -20.47
CA LEU A 201 11.39 -0.43 -20.64
C LEU A 201 11.54 -1.60 -19.66
N ASN A 202 10.88 -1.54 -18.51
CA ASN A 202 10.98 -2.53 -17.45
C ASN A 202 9.72 -3.38 -17.29
N GLN A 203 8.65 -3.08 -18.03
CA GLN A 203 7.38 -3.75 -17.88
C GLN A 203 7.46 -5.18 -18.41
N SER A 204 6.94 -6.14 -17.66
CA SER A 204 6.69 -7.49 -18.15
C SER A 204 5.63 -7.46 -19.24
N THR A 205 5.82 -8.20 -20.34
CA THR A 205 4.84 -8.33 -21.43
C THR A 205 3.50 -8.86 -20.95
N PHE A 206 3.52 -9.73 -19.94
CA PHE A 206 2.34 -10.18 -19.22
C PHE A 206 2.66 -10.22 -17.73
N SER A 207 1.74 -9.75 -16.88
CA SER A 207 1.80 -10.04 -15.45
C SER A 207 0.39 -10.12 -14.89
N GLY A 208 0.05 -11.26 -14.28
CA GLY A 208 -1.27 -11.49 -13.76
C GLY A 208 -1.32 -12.58 -12.69
N LEU A 209 -2.42 -12.61 -11.96
CA LEU A 209 -2.77 -13.75 -11.12
C LEU A 209 -3.34 -14.86 -12.01
N ILE A 210 -2.76 -16.04 -11.94
CA ILE A 210 -3.16 -17.22 -12.72
C ILE A 210 -3.47 -18.38 -11.78
N HIS A 211 -4.19 -19.36 -12.29
CA HIS A 211 -4.60 -20.59 -11.62
C HIS A 211 -3.90 -21.77 -12.30
N ILE A 212 -2.93 -22.37 -11.60
CA ILE A 212 -2.18 -23.52 -12.11
C ILE A 212 -2.84 -24.79 -11.55
N PRO A 213 -3.10 -25.82 -12.37
CA PRO A 213 -3.61 -27.09 -11.86
C PRO A 213 -2.68 -27.72 -10.82
N PHE A 214 -3.23 -28.31 -9.77
CA PHE A 214 -2.45 -29.22 -8.93
C PHE A 214 -1.95 -30.40 -9.77
N ASP A 215 -0.75 -30.88 -9.44
CA ASP A 215 -0.07 -31.98 -10.14
C ASP A 215 0.11 -31.70 -11.64
N ALA A 216 0.30 -30.43 -12.03
CA ALA A 216 0.65 -30.08 -13.40
C ALA A 216 1.93 -30.84 -13.80
N ASP A 217 1.88 -31.58 -14.90
CA ASP A 217 2.93 -32.48 -15.37
C ASP A 217 3.64 -31.96 -16.63
N ARG A 218 3.07 -30.94 -17.29
CA ARG A 218 3.61 -30.35 -18.52
C ARG A 218 3.57 -28.82 -18.47
N PHE A 219 4.61 -28.21 -19.03
CA PHE A 219 4.68 -26.78 -19.34
C PHE A 219 4.76 -26.61 -20.85
N GLN A 220 3.82 -25.84 -21.40
CA GLN A 220 3.65 -25.62 -22.83
C GLN A 220 3.76 -24.13 -23.15
N ILE A 221 4.53 -23.80 -24.17
CA ILE A 221 4.66 -22.42 -24.63
C ILE A 221 4.94 -22.39 -26.13
N SER A 222 4.28 -21.47 -26.83
CA SER A 222 4.52 -21.22 -28.24
C SER A 222 4.57 -19.74 -28.57
N TRP A 223 5.54 -19.35 -29.41
CA TRP A 223 5.76 -17.97 -29.80
C TRP A 223 6.51 -17.87 -31.13
N PHE A 224 6.36 -16.72 -31.77
CA PHE A 224 7.11 -16.33 -32.95
C PHE A 224 8.02 -15.16 -32.63
N SER A 225 9.30 -15.29 -32.99
CA SER A 225 10.30 -14.23 -32.90
C SER A 225 10.45 -13.59 -34.28
N ILE A 226 9.97 -12.36 -34.45
CA ILE A 226 9.93 -11.68 -35.76
C ILE A 226 11.36 -11.34 -36.23
N VAL A 227 12.22 -10.92 -35.31
CA VAL A 227 13.61 -10.57 -35.66
C VAL A 227 14.43 -11.80 -36.06
N GLU A 228 14.18 -12.94 -35.41
CA GLU A 228 14.86 -14.19 -35.75
C GLU A 228 14.22 -14.91 -36.93
N ASP A 229 12.98 -14.56 -37.31
CA ASP A 229 12.12 -15.29 -38.25
C ASP A 229 11.95 -16.78 -37.87
N ARG A 230 11.80 -17.05 -36.57
CA ARG A 230 11.69 -18.41 -36.02
C ARG A 230 10.46 -18.59 -35.16
N TYR A 231 9.81 -19.74 -35.30
CA TYR A 231 8.70 -20.15 -34.46
C TYR A 231 9.15 -21.26 -33.51
N TYR A 232 8.73 -21.17 -32.26
CA TYR A 232 9.02 -22.16 -31.24
C TYR A 232 7.70 -22.68 -30.66
N ASN A 233 7.63 -24.01 -30.48
CA ASN A 233 6.51 -24.69 -29.87
C ASN A 233 7.06 -25.76 -28.93
N ILE A 234 7.07 -25.45 -27.65
CA ILE A 234 7.75 -26.21 -26.63
C ILE A 234 6.72 -26.88 -25.73
N ASP A 235 6.92 -28.17 -25.48
CA ASP A 235 6.13 -28.97 -24.55
C ASP A 235 7.07 -29.86 -23.74
N VAL A 236 7.29 -29.50 -22.48
CA VAL A 236 8.30 -30.12 -21.60
C VAL A 236 7.69 -30.56 -20.26
N PRO A 237 8.26 -31.56 -19.57
CA PRO A 237 7.82 -31.92 -18.22
C PRO A 237 7.91 -30.75 -17.25
N PHE A 238 6.89 -30.55 -16.42
CA PHE A 238 6.88 -29.50 -15.39
C PHE A 238 7.22 -30.08 -14.02
N PRO A 239 8.30 -29.60 -13.34
CA PRO A 239 8.73 -30.13 -12.05
C PRO A 239 7.94 -29.52 -10.90
N MET A 240 6.68 -29.96 -10.75
CA MET A 240 5.75 -29.47 -9.73
C MET A 240 6.30 -29.62 -8.29
N GLU A 241 7.12 -30.63 -8.05
CA GLU A 241 7.76 -30.92 -6.77
C GLU A 241 8.73 -29.82 -6.29
N LYS A 242 9.23 -28.98 -7.19
CA LYS A 242 10.08 -27.83 -6.86
C LYS A 242 9.30 -26.62 -6.35
N LEU A 243 7.96 -26.62 -6.44
CA LEU A 243 7.14 -25.50 -6.00
C LEU A 243 6.71 -25.66 -4.54
N GLU A 244 7.01 -24.64 -3.75
CA GLU A 244 6.45 -24.48 -2.41
C GLU A 244 5.05 -23.85 -2.50
N LEU A 245 4.06 -24.54 -1.92
CA LEU A 245 2.68 -24.07 -1.85
C LEU A 245 2.28 -23.74 -0.42
N GLU A 246 1.73 -22.55 -0.24
CA GLU A 246 1.23 -22.04 1.03
C GLU A 246 -0.29 -22.00 1.06
N GLU A 247 -0.89 -22.18 2.24
CA GLU A 247 -2.33 -21.97 2.42
C GLU A 247 -2.68 -20.48 2.32
N GLU A 248 -3.73 -20.17 1.55
CA GLU A 248 -4.20 -18.80 1.46
C GLU A 248 -4.93 -18.39 2.75
N LYS A 249 -4.45 -17.32 3.39
CA LYS A 249 -5.00 -16.86 4.67
C LYS A 249 -6.25 -16.01 4.50
N TYR A 250 -6.38 -15.32 3.37
CA TYR A 250 -7.42 -14.34 3.11
C TYR A 250 -8.31 -14.73 1.93
N PRO A 251 -9.58 -14.32 1.93
CA PRO A 251 -10.21 -13.50 2.96
C PRO A 251 -10.66 -14.35 4.18
N LEU A 252 -10.76 -13.73 5.36
CA LEU A 252 -10.94 -14.46 6.64
C LEU A 252 -12.38 -14.98 6.85
N ASP A 253 -13.33 -14.34 6.19
CA ASP A 253 -14.75 -14.65 6.15
C ASP A 253 -15.08 -15.88 5.28
N GLU A 254 -14.15 -16.34 4.44
CA GLU A 254 -14.31 -17.57 3.67
C GLU A 254 -13.83 -18.82 4.44
N PRO A 255 -14.49 -19.98 4.30
CA PRO A 255 -14.00 -21.26 4.80
C PRO A 255 -12.63 -21.65 4.24
N LYS A 256 -11.77 -22.27 5.07
CA LYS A 256 -10.39 -22.67 4.67
C LYS A 256 -10.33 -23.53 3.40
N ASN A 257 -11.30 -24.41 3.20
CA ASN A 257 -11.40 -25.29 2.04
C ASN A 257 -11.71 -24.57 0.72
N ILE A 258 -12.12 -23.30 0.76
CA ILE A 258 -12.40 -22.48 -0.44
C ILE A 258 -11.24 -21.52 -0.74
N ARG A 259 -10.53 -21.05 0.29
CA ARG A 259 -9.41 -20.10 0.11
C ARG A 259 -8.32 -20.64 -0.82
N GLY A 260 -8.10 -21.96 -0.77
CA GLY A 260 -7.16 -22.69 -1.61
C GLY A 260 -5.71 -22.50 -1.19
N LYS A 261 -4.80 -22.73 -2.13
CA LYS A 261 -3.35 -22.55 -1.94
C LYS A 261 -2.79 -21.55 -2.93
N LYS A 262 -1.61 -21.02 -2.63
CA LYS A 262 -0.82 -20.18 -3.54
C LYS A 262 0.64 -20.58 -3.58
N SER A 263 1.33 -20.21 -4.65
CA SER A 263 2.80 -20.27 -4.73
C SER A 263 3.42 -18.87 -4.59
N LYS A 264 4.75 -18.84 -4.43
CA LYS A 264 5.57 -17.65 -4.72
C LYS A 264 5.36 -17.21 -6.18
N ARG A 265 5.74 -15.96 -6.48
CA ARG A 265 5.67 -15.43 -7.85
C ARG A 265 6.55 -16.26 -8.79
N ILE A 266 6.02 -16.56 -9.96
CA ILE A 266 6.70 -17.31 -11.01
C ILE A 266 7.03 -16.34 -12.15
N TYR A 267 8.27 -16.39 -12.61
CA TYR A 267 8.79 -15.57 -13.69
C TYR A 267 9.16 -16.47 -14.86
N LEU A 268 8.73 -16.09 -16.05
CA LEU A 268 9.19 -16.66 -17.31
C LEU A 268 10.02 -15.61 -18.03
N HIS A 269 11.28 -15.92 -18.33
CA HIS A 269 12.13 -15.10 -19.18
C HIS A 269 12.40 -15.86 -20.49
N ILE A 270 12.07 -15.26 -21.63
CA ILE A 270 12.33 -15.82 -22.97
C ILE A 270 13.54 -15.11 -23.58
N TYR A 271 14.46 -15.89 -24.13
CA TYR A 271 15.73 -15.46 -24.71
C TYR A 271 15.75 -15.62 -26.24
N GLN A 272 16.85 -15.21 -26.85
CA GLN A 272 17.20 -15.59 -28.21
C GLN A 272 17.31 -17.11 -28.39
N ASN A 273 17.27 -17.56 -29.64
CA ASN A 273 17.40 -18.96 -30.05
C ASN A 273 16.38 -19.90 -29.41
N GLY A 274 15.21 -19.37 -29.02
CA GLY A 274 14.16 -20.15 -28.39
C GLY A 274 14.44 -20.52 -26.93
N GLY A 275 15.50 -19.99 -26.33
CA GLY A 275 15.82 -20.23 -24.92
C GLY A 275 14.75 -19.66 -24.00
N PHE A 276 14.54 -20.28 -22.83
CA PHE A 276 13.70 -19.72 -21.79
C PHE A 276 14.09 -20.22 -20.40
N LYS A 277 13.81 -19.40 -19.39
CA LYS A 277 13.99 -19.73 -17.98
C LYS A 277 12.71 -19.48 -17.21
N LEU A 278 12.23 -20.50 -16.51
CA LEU A 278 11.09 -20.46 -15.62
C LEU A 278 11.59 -20.61 -14.18
N TYR A 279 11.32 -19.64 -13.32
CA TYR A 279 11.87 -19.60 -11.96
C TYR A 279 10.96 -18.85 -10.99
N ASN A 280 11.19 -19.03 -9.69
CA ASN A 280 10.67 -18.17 -8.63
C ASN A 280 11.86 -17.48 -7.93
N ASP A 281 11.60 -16.68 -6.88
CA ASP A 281 12.65 -15.90 -6.21
C ASP A 281 13.83 -16.75 -5.69
N ASP A 282 13.63 -18.04 -5.40
CA ASP A 282 14.61 -18.91 -4.75
C ASP A 282 15.04 -20.13 -5.59
N THR A 283 14.31 -20.49 -6.64
CA THR A 283 14.42 -21.78 -7.33
C THR A 283 14.22 -21.63 -8.84
N VAL A 284 15.11 -22.25 -9.61
CA VAL A 284 14.96 -22.41 -11.05
C VAL A 284 14.16 -23.69 -11.33
N LEU A 285 12.99 -23.52 -11.95
CA LEU A 285 12.08 -24.62 -12.30
C LEU A 285 12.55 -25.29 -13.59
N LEU A 286 12.69 -24.51 -14.66
CA LEU A 286 13.15 -24.92 -15.99
C LEU A 286 14.16 -23.89 -16.52
N ASP A 287 15.21 -24.36 -17.19
CA ASP A 287 16.22 -23.49 -17.82
C ASP A 287 16.69 -24.16 -19.12
N PHE A 288 16.42 -23.52 -20.25
CA PHE A 288 16.80 -23.97 -21.58
C PHE A 288 17.51 -22.81 -22.28
N GLU A 289 18.77 -23.02 -22.67
CA GLU A 289 19.55 -21.98 -23.36
C GLU A 289 19.09 -21.77 -24.80
N ALA A 290 18.62 -22.83 -25.46
CA ALA A 290 18.10 -22.79 -26.83
C ALA A 290 17.09 -23.92 -27.05
N ASN A 291 16.23 -23.77 -28.06
CA ASN A 291 15.29 -24.80 -28.49
C ASN A 291 15.25 -24.90 -30.01
N ASN A 292 14.82 -26.06 -30.51
CA ASN A 292 14.62 -26.27 -31.94
C ASN A 292 13.39 -25.49 -32.41
N GLU A 293 13.49 -24.90 -33.59
CA GLU A 293 12.36 -24.27 -34.26
C GLU A 293 11.33 -25.30 -34.72
N THR A 294 10.07 -24.87 -34.82
CA THR A 294 8.96 -25.63 -35.38
C THR A 294 8.51 -24.94 -36.66
N GLU A 295 8.34 -25.69 -37.75
CA GLU A 295 7.86 -25.12 -39.02
C GLU A 295 6.39 -24.64 -38.90
N ILE A 296 6.11 -23.46 -39.44
CA ILE A 296 4.77 -22.89 -39.62
C ILE A 296 4.63 -22.36 -41.04
N THR A 297 3.38 -22.22 -41.51
CA THR A 297 3.14 -21.73 -42.87
C THR A 297 3.51 -20.25 -42.99
N GLU A 298 3.87 -19.81 -44.21
CA GLU A 298 4.14 -18.38 -44.47
C GLU A 298 2.92 -17.50 -44.16
N GLU A 299 1.70 -18.00 -44.38
CA GLU A 299 0.48 -17.29 -44.01
C GLU A 299 0.41 -17.05 -42.48
N GLN A 300 0.75 -18.05 -41.67
CA GLN A 300 0.80 -17.92 -40.21
C GLN A 300 1.89 -16.95 -39.75
N LYS A 301 3.05 -16.93 -40.41
CA LYS A 301 4.11 -15.94 -40.13
C LYS A 301 3.60 -14.53 -40.40
N GLN A 302 3.02 -14.30 -41.58
CA GLN A 302 2.51 -12.98 -41.97
C GLN A 302 1.40 -12.48 -41.05
N GLU A 303 0.49 -13.36 -40.62
CA GLU A 303 -0.54 -13.00 -39.63
C GLU A 303 0.08 -12.47 -38.33
N LYS A 304 1.11 -13.14 -37.80
CA LYS A 304 1.80 -12.74 -36.57
C LYS A 304 2.57 -11.43 -36.74
N ILE A 305 3.24 -11.24 -37.88
CA ILE A 305 3.93 -9.99 -38.23
C ILE A 305 2.93 -8.84 -38.28
N ILE A 306 1.80 -9.00 -38.98
CA ILE A 306 0.75 -7.96 -39.09
C ILE A 306 0.14 -7.66 -37.72
N ALA A 307 -0.13 -8.69 -36.91
CA ALA A 307 -0.68 -8.52 -35.58
C ALA A 307 0.27 -7.72 -34.67
N ASN A 308 1.57 -8.03 -34.69
CA ASN A 308 2.57 -7.25 -33.94
C ASN A 308 2.72 -5.83 -34.52
N ARG A 309 2.75 -5.69 -35.85
CA ARG A 309 2.90 -4.39 -36.54
C ARG A 309 1.81 -3.39 -36.13
N ARG A 310 0.55 -3.83 -36.10
CA ARG A 310 -0.62 -3.01 -35.73
C ARG A 310 -0.61 -2.49 -34.29
N CYS A 311 0.21 -3.09 -33.43
CA CYS A 311 0.42 -2.61 -32.07
C CYS A 311 1.29 -1.33 -32.04
N HIS A 312 2.04 -1.01 -33.10
CA HIS A 312 2.99 0.11 -33.13
C HIS A 312 2.41 1.35 -33.79
N ARG A 313 2.48 2.51 -33.11
CA ARG A 313 2.04 3.79 -33.68
C ARG A 313 2.93 4.26 -34.84
N PHE A 314 4.25 4.10 -34.72
CA PHE A 314 5.22 4.59 -35.73
C PHE A 314 5.55 3.55 -36.81
N TYR A 315 5.39 2.27 -36.49
CA TYR A 315 5.73 1.16 -37.38
C TYR A 315 4.53 0.46 -38.00
N ASP A 316 3.33 1.04 -37.95
CA ASP A 316 2.18 0.52 -38.71
C ASP A 316 2.46 0.48 -40.23
N ASN A 317 3.42 1.30 -40.70
CA ASN A 317 3.96 1.25 -42.06
C ASN A 317 4.94 0.07 -42.24
N GLU A 318 4.66 -0.78 -43.23
CA GLU A 318 5.42 -1.99 -43.56
C GLU A 318 6.90 -1.77 -43.89
N GLU A 319 7.22 -0.73 -44.66
CA GLU A 319 8.58 -0.42 -45.09
C GLU A 319 9.43 -0.03 -43.87
N ARG A 320 8.89 0.83 -43.00
CA ARG A 320 9.58 1.26 -41.77
C ARG A 320 9.77 0.12 -40.78
N PHE A 321 8.77 -0.75 -40.62
CA PHE A 321 8.88 -1.93 -39.76
C PHE A 321 9.94 -2.91 -40.29
N SER A 322 10.02 -3.10 -41.61
CA SER A 322 11.05 -3.93 -42.23
C SER A 322 12.45 -3.35 -42.02
N GLN A 323 12.62 -2.03 -42.18
CA GLN A 323 13.89 -1.34 -41.90
C GLN A 323 14.30 -1.47 -40.43
N LEU A 324 13.34 -1.40 -39.50
CA LEU A 324 13.59 -1.63 -38.07
C LEU A 324 14.13 -3.05 -37.82
N ILE A 325 13.46 -4.07 -38.36
CA ILE A 325 13.89 -5.47 -38.21
C ILE A 325 15.32 -5.64 -38.70
N GLU A 326 15.64 -5.13 -39.89
CA GLU A 326 17.00 -5.21 -40.45
C GLU A 326 18.01 -4.42 -39.62
N ARG A 327 17.65 -3.26 -39.05
CA ARG A 327 18.52 -2.53 -38.13
C ARG A 327 18.86 -3.37 -36.89
N ILE A 328 17.85 -3.98 -36.27
CA ILE A 328 18.02 -4.80 -35.06
C ILE A 328 18.89 -6.03 -35.36
N LYS A 329 18.63 -6.73 -36.47
CA LYS A 329 19.43 -7.89 -36.88
C LYS A 329 20.92 -7.55 -37.03
N ASN A 330 21.23 -6.31 -37.42
CA ASN A 330 22.60 -5.86 -37.64
C ASN A 330 23.28 -5.26 -36.38
N SER A 331 22.57 -4.96 -35.30
CA SER A 331 23.12 -4.18 -34.17
C SER A 331 23.82 -5.00 -33.08
N ASN A 332 23.67 -6.34 -33.07
CA ASN A 332 24.19 -7.24 -32.02
C ASN A 332 23.73 -6.90 -30.57
N ASP A 333 22.84 -5.93 -30.41
CA ASP A 333 22.48 -5.38 -29.09
C ASP A 333 21.77 -6.41 -28.19
N ILE A 334 20.90 -7.24 -28.77
CA ILE A 334 20.16 -8.25 -28.01
C ILE A 334 21.14 -9.29 -27.43
N GLN A 335 22.13 -9.72 -28.22
CA GLN A 335 23.15 -10.67 -27.78
C GLN A 335 24.03 -10.04 -26.68
N GLU A 336 24.43 -8.78 -26.84
CA GLU A 336 25.18 -8.05 -25.80
C GLU A 336 24.38 -7.96 -24.49
N ARG A 337 23.09 -7.59 -24.54
CA ARG A 337 22.22 -7.53 -23.35
C ARG A 337 22.06 -8.90 -22.68
N PHE A 338 21.96 -9.96 -23.48
CA PHE A 338 21.90 -11.33 -22.98
C PHE A 338 23.19 -11.72 -22.25
N GLU A 339 24.37 -11.49 -22.84
CA GLU A 339 25.66 -11.78 -22.23
C GLU A 339 25.92 -10.95 -20.96
N LEU A 340 25.46 -9.70 -20.93
CA LEU A 340 25.59 -8.82 -19.78
C LEU A 340 24.68 -9.22 -18.61
N LYS A 341 23.64 -10.02 -18.84
CA LYS A 341 22.68 -10.42 -17.80
C LYS A 341 23.39 -11.19 -16.68
N ASP A 342 24.25 -12.14 -17.05
CA ASP A 342 24.96 -13.01 -16.10
C ASP A 342 26.37 -12.49 -15.76
N LYS A 343 26.80 -11.37 -16.36
CA LYS A 343 28.11 -10.79 -16.10
C LYS A 343 28.22 -10.29 -14.67
N LEU A 344 29.17 -10.85 -13.94
CA LEU A 344 29.56 -10.42 -12.60
C LEU A 344 30.81 -9.55 -12.68
N VAL A 345 30.80 -8.43 -11.98
CA VAL A 345 31.93 -7.49 -11.87
C VAL A 345 32.16 -7.20 -10.39
N VAL A 346 33.42 -7.10 -9.95
CA VAL A 346 33.73 -6.64 -8.60
C VAL A 346 33.61 -5.13 -8.58
N TRP A 347 32.58 -4.61 -7.92
CA TRP A 347 32.39 -3.18 -7.81
C TRP A 347 31.91 -2.73 -6.43
N ASN A 348 32.21 -1.48 -6.10
CA ASN A 348 31.68 -0.72 -4.97
C ASN A 348 31.15 0.64 -5.44
N LEU A 349 30.38 1.32 -4.60
CA LEU A 349 29.79 2.61 -4.92
C LEU A 349 29.95 3.60 -3.76
N GLU A 350 30.22 4.85 -4.09
CA GLU A 350 30.28 5.96 -3.14
C GLU A 350 29.40 7.10 -3.66
N PHE A 351 28.77 7.83 -2.74
CA PHE A 351 27.99 9.01 -3.11
C PHE A 351 28.11 10.14 -2.09
N GLU A 352 28.16 11.36 -2.61
CA GLU A 352 28.27 12.61 -1.84
C GLU A 352 27.22 13.63 -2.28
N GLY A 353 27.00 14.66 -1.47
CA GLY A 353 26.01 15.73 -1.77
C GLY A 353 24.58 15.45 -1.28
N LEU A 354 24.29 14.23 -0.82
CA LEU A 354 22.99 13.86 -0.24
C LEU A 354 23.07 13.59 1.26
N ASP A 355 21.98 13.86 1.97
CA ASP A 355 21.91 13.76 3.44
C ASP A 355 22.31 12.37 3.98
N LYS A 356 22.81 12.34 5.22
CA LYS A 356 23.39 11.19 5.91
C LYS A 356 22.39 10.06 6.20
N ARG A 357 21.08 10.27 6.02
CA ARG A 357 20.03 9.26 6.28
C ARG A 357 19.48 8.58 5.03
N ASN A 358 20.32 8.27 4.05
CA ASN A 358 19.90 7.51 2.86
C ASN A 358 20.55 6.11 2.84
N TYR A 359 19.77 5.10 2.49
CA TYR A 359 20.30 3.81 2.05
C TYR A 359 19.87 3.57 0.59
N LEU A 360 20.58 2.67 -0.08
CA LEU A 360 20.32 2.37 -1.49
C LEU A 360 19.59 1.04 -1.64
N GLU A 361 18.68 1.01 -2.60
CA GLU A 361 18.12 -0.24 -3.13
C GLU A 361 18.56 -0.37 -4.58
N ILE A 362 19.18 -1.49 -4.92
CA ILE A 362 19.70 -1.77 -6.25
C ILE A 362 18.77 -2.76 -6.92
N ASN A 363 18.35 -2.43 -8.15
CA ASN A 363 17.85 -3.41 -9.10
C ASN A 363 18.97 -3.67 -10.11
N ASP A 364 19.51 -4.90 -10.11
CA ASP A 364 20.61 -5.27 -10.97
C ASP A 364 20.15 -5.83 -12.32
N ASN A 365 21.12 -6.09 -13.20
CA ASN A 365 20.86 -6.61 -14.53
C ASN A 365 20.35 -8.07 -14.55
N TYR A 366 20.47 -8.80 -13.43
CA TYR A 366 19.92 -10.15 -13.25
C TYR A 366 18.52 -10.10 -12.60
N PHE A 367 17.88 -8.92 -12.54
CA PHE A 367 16.56 -8.70 -11.95
C PHE A 367 16.50 -8.98 -10.44
N LYS A 368 17.66 -8.98 -9.76
CA LYS A 368 17.69 -9.05 -8.30
C LYS A 368 17.55 -7.66 -7.72
N TYR A 369 16.74 -7.63 -6.66
CA TYR A 369 16.55 -6.46 -5.84
C TYR A 369 17.21 -6.70 -4.48
N TYR A 370 18.11 -5.81 -4.08
CA TYR A 370 18.78 -5.88 -2.77
C TYR A 370 19.09 -4.50 -2.21
N LYS A 371 19.28 -4.44 -0.89
CA LYS A 371 19.51 -3.21 -0.13
C LYS A 371 20.96 -3.13 0.30
N ILE A 372 21.55 -1.94 0.24
CA ILE A 372 22.88 -1.66 0.76
C ILE A 372 22.80 -0.41 1.65
N GLU A 373 23.21 -0.57 2.91
CA GLU A 373 23.39 0.56 3.84
C GLU A 373 24.60 1.39 3.43
N LYS A 374 24.55 2.71 3.66
CA LYS A 374 25.58 3.67 3.22
C LYS A 374 27.00 3.25 3.60
N GLU A 375 27.17 2.73 4.81
CA GLU A 375 28.45 2.30 5.37
C GLU A 375 29.01 1.05 4.68
N ALA A 376 28.15 0.18 4.14
CA ALA A 376 28.52 -1.06 3.47
C ALA A 376 28.75 -0.90 1.95
N ILE A 377 28.43 0.26 1.37
CA ILE A 377 28.56 0.50 -0.08
C ILE A 377 30.02 0.62 -0.51
N ALA A 378 30.89 1.09 0.39
CA ALA A 378 32.32 1.26 0.12
C ALA A 378 33.08 -0.07 -0.02
N GLU A 379 32.49 -1.19 0.42
CA GLU A 379 33.13 -2.50 0.34
C GLU A 379 32.97 -3.14 -1.06
N PRO A 380 34.06 -3.51 -1.74
CA PRO A 380 34.01 -4.15 -3.05
C PRO A 380 33.38 -5.54 -2.96
N ALA A 381 32.43 -5.81 -3.84
CA ALA A 381 31.78 -7.11 -3.91
C ALA A 381 31.52 -7.54 -5.35
N LEU A 382 31.58 -8.86 -5.58
CA LEU A 382 31.24 -9.47 -6.87
C LEU A 382 29.71 -9.42 -7.05
N ARG A 383 29.23 -8.58 -7.96
CA ARG A 383 27.80 -8.32 -8.18
C ARG A 383 27.49 -8.14 -9.66
N HIS A 384 26.23 -8.32 -10.05
CA HIS A 384 25.77 -7.90 -11.37
C HIS A 384 25.77 -6.37 -11.45
N LEU A 385 25.81 -5.83 -12.67
CA LEU A 385 25.80 -4.38 -12.88
C LEU A 385 24.45 -3.76 -12.47
N PRO A 386 24.44 -2.56 -11.87
CA PRO A 386 23.21 -1.89 -11.47
C PRO A 386 22.47 -1.36 -12.71
N ARG A 387 21.20 -1.74 -12.87
CA ARG A 387 20.29 -1.16 -13.87
C ARG A 387 19.52 0.03 -13.32
N LYS A 388 19.24 0.01 -12.01
CA LYS A 388 18.56 1.10 -11.32
C LYS A 388 19.05 1.20 -9.88
N ILE A 389 19.39 2.42 -9.46
CA ILE A 389 19.83 2.76 -8.11
C ILE A 389 18.74 3.62 -7.48
N ILE A 390 18.13 3.12 -6.41
CA ILE A 390 17.00 3.76 -5.74
C ILE A 390 17.50 4.35 -4.43
N PHE A 391 17.24 5.64 -4.21
CA PHE A 391 17.56 6.33 -2.98
C PHE A 391 16.35 6.33 -2.06
N VAL A 392 16.54 5.80 -0.86
CA VAL A 392 15.52 5.74 0.18
C VAL A 392 15.95 6.57 1.37
N HIS A 393 15.16 7.60 1.67
CA HIS A 393 15.34 8.44 2.84
C HIS A 393 14.75 7.73 4.08
N ARG A 394 15.56 7.69 5.15
CA ARG A 394 15.22 7.15 6.46
C ARG A 394 14.89 8.30 7.42
N GLY A 395 13.67 8.80 7.32
CA GLY A 395 13.10 9.81 8.22
C GLY A 395 12.15 9.17 9.23
N SER A 396 11.07 9.89 9.55
CA SER A 396 9.92 9.35 10.29
C SER A 396 9.28 8.14 9.60
N TYR A 397 9.40 8.08 8.28
CA TYR A 397 9.01 6.96 7.43
C TYR A 397 10.11 6.66 6.40
N LEU A 398 10.10 5.45 5.84
CA LEU A 398 10.94 5.12 4.69
C LEU A 398 10.30 5.68 3.42
N ARG A 399 11.01 6.56 2.73
CA ARG A 399 10.54 7.20 1.50
C ARG A 399 11.50 6.98 0.35
N THR A 400 11.09 6.23 -0.66
CA THR A 400 11.75 6.24 -1.97
C THR A 400 11.44 7.55 -2.66
N TRP A 401 12.47 8.34 -3.00
CA TRP A 401 12.26 9.69 -3.55
C TRP A 401 13.05 9.95 -4.83
N MET A 402 14.11 9.18 -5.10
CA MET A 402 14.90 9.32 -6.32
C MET A 402 15.32 7.96 -6.87
N ARG A 403 15.33 7.85 -8.19
CA ARG A 403 15.78 6.67 -8.93
C ARG A 403 16.76 7.12 -10.03
N VAL A 404 17.94 6.53 -10.03
CA VAL A 404 18.92 6.69 -11.10
C VAL A 404 18.83 5.45 -11.98
N HIS A 405 18.34 5.61 -13.21
CA HIS A 405 18.30 4.55 -14.21
C HIS A 405 19.61 4.54 -14.99
N VAL A 406 20.17 3.35 -15.23
CA VAL A 406 21.52 3.18 -15.78
C VAL A 406 21.47 2.32 -17.04
N ASP A 407 22.06 2.84 -18.12
CA ASP A 407 22.32 2.11 -19.35
C ASP A 407 23.49 1.15 -19.14
N VAL A 408 23.17 -0.12 -18.92
CA VAL A 408 24.13 -1.16 -18.54
C VAL A 408 25.12 -1.46 -19.67
N GLN A 409 24.72 -1.38 -20.94
CA GLN A 409 25.62 -1.60 -22.08
C GLN A 409 26.69 -0.50 -22.12
N LYS A 410 26.27 0.78 -22.08
CA LYS A 410 27.21 1.90 -22.04
C LYS A 410 28.09 1.89 -20.79
N LEU A 411 27.53 1.51 -19.64
CA LEU A 411 28.29 1.38 -18.40
C LEU A 411 29.37 0.30 -18.55
N ASN A 412 29.02 -0.86 -19.12
CA ASN A 412 29.95 -1.96 -19.33
C ASN A 412 31.11 -1.55 -20.25
N GLN A 413 30.82 -0.82 -21.34
CA GLN A 413 31.87 -0.28 -22.22
C GLN A 413 32.86 0.61 -21.44
N LYS A 414 32.36 1.46 -20.53
CA LYS A 414 33.24 2.30 -19.68
C LYS A 414 34.02 1.50 -18.66
N ILE A 415 33.44 0.44 -18.11
CA ILE A 415 34.14 -0.49 -17.22
C ILE A 415 35.30 -1.16 -17.95
N GLU A 416 35.07 -1.69 -19.16
CA GLU A 416 36.12 -2.33 -19.96
C GLU A 416 37.24 -1.35 -20.31
N GLU A 417 36.90 -0.11 -20.64
CA GLU A 417 37.86 0.97 -20.95
C GLU A 417 38.75 1.35 -19.76
N VAL A 418 38.24 1.20 -18.54
CA VAL A 418 38.94 1.47 -17.28
C VAL A 418 39.77 0.25 -16.86
N LEU A 419 39.24 -0.95 -17.04
CA LEU A 419 39.91 -2.20 -16.64
C LEU A 419 41.04 -2.61 -17.59
N ALA A 420 40.97 -2.27 -18.88
CA ALA A 420 42.00 -2.59 -19.88
C ALA A 420 43.41 -2.05 -19.54
N ALA A 421 43.52 -1.10 -18.61
CA ALA A 421 44.77 -0.41 -18.26
C ALA A 421 45.57 -1.03 -17.11
N GLY A 422 45.14 -2.13 -16.49
CA GLY A 422 45.84 -2.65 -15.29
C GLY A 422 45.46 -4.07 -14.86
N SER A 423 46.01 -4.49 -13.71
CA SER A 423 45.94 -5.88 -13.21
C SER A 423 44.80 -6.14 -12.22
N LYS A 424 44.05 -5.11 -11.78
CA LYS A 424 42.93 -5.27 -10.83
C LYS A 424 41.60 -5.22 -11.58
N ASN A 425 40.77 -6.26 -11.39
CA ASN A 425 39.42 -6.34 -11.94
C ASN A 425 38.39 -5.76 -10.96
N GLN A 426 38.63 -4.53 -10.47
CA GLN A 426 37.73 -3.85 -9.54
C GLN A 426 37.40 -2.44 -10.04
N VAL A 427 36.14 -2.05 -9.89
CA VAL A 427 35.64 -0.72 -10.27
C VAL A 427 34.94 -0.03 -9.09
N LEU A 428 35.19 1.26 -8.92
CA LEU A 428 34.44 2.14 -8.02
C LEU A 428 33.52 3.04 -8.84
N PHE A 429 32.24 3.06 -8.49
CA PHE A 429 31.25 4.01 -8.99
C PHE A 429 31.13 5.19 -8.02
N SER A 430 31.42 6.40 -8.48
CA SER A 430 31.30 7.62 -7.68
C SER A 430 30.12 8.45 -8.19
N LEU A 431 29.13 8.71 -7.32
CA LEU A 431 27.95 9.55 -7.60
C LEU A 431 28.03 10.86 -6.80
N ASP A 432 28.35 11.96 -7.47
CA ASP A 432 28.56 13.26 -6.84
C ASP A 432 27.43 14.22 -7.22
N PHE A 433 26.56 14.55 -6.26
CA PHE A 433 25.42 15.44 -6.45
C PHE A 433 25.81 16.89 -6.13
N LYS A 434 25.82 17.75 -7.16
CA LYS A 434 26.29 19.15 -7.06
C LYS A 434 25.22 20.13 -6.58
N ASP A 435 23.96 19.76 -6.68
CA ASP A 435 22.83 20.58 -6.29
C ASP A 435 22.00 19.92 -5.19
N ALA A 436 21.37 20.75 -4.36
CA ALA A 436 20.50 20.26 -3.27
C ALA A 436 19.20 19.60 -3.79
N VAL A 437 18.88 19.77 -5.08
CA VAL A 437 17.72 19.16 -5.76
C VAL A 437 18.09 17.80 -6.38
N ALA A 438 19.37 17.42 -6.34
CA ALA A 438 19.88 16.14 -6.85
C ALA A 438 19.63 15.92 -8.37
N LYS A 439 19.58 17.01 -9.15
CA LYS A 439 19.43 16.96 -10.62
C LYS A 439 20.78 17.04 -11.33
N ASP A 440 21.80 17.61 -10.70
CA ASP A 440 23.16 17.73 -11.21
C ASP A 440 24.04 16.63 -10.60
N LEU A 441 24.00 15.45 -11.22
CA LEU A 441 24.80 14.29 -10.84
C LEU A 441 26.02 14.16 -11.74
N ILE A 442 27.20 13.98 -11.14
CA ILE A 442 28.41 13.53 -11.83
C ILE A 442 28.64 12.07 -11.46
N PHE A 443 28.34 11.16 -12.39
CA PHE A 443 28.65 9.74 -12.26
C PHE A 443 30.03 9.46 -12.88
N THR A 444 31.01 9.08 -12.05
CA THR A 444 32.35 8.67 -12.49
C THR A 444 32.59 7.17 -12.28
N VAL A 445 33.19 6.52 -13.28
CA VAL A 445 33.68 5.14 -13.23
C VAL A 445 35.19 5.17 -13.03
N ILE A 446 35.67 4.51 -11.96
CA ILE A 446 37.07 4.58 -11.51
C ILE A 446 37.65 3.17 -11.40
N GLY A 447 38.86 2.96 -11.90
CA GLY A 447 39.59 1.69 -11.81
C GLY A 447 40.96 1.76 -12.47
N ASN A 448 41.92 0.97 -12.01
CA ASN A 448 43.31 0.96 -12.51
C ASN A 448 43.88 2.38 -12.74
N ASP A 449 43.68 3.28 -11.76
CA ASP A 449 44.09 4.70 -11.76
C ASP A 449 43.48 5.58 -12.88
N LYS A 450 42.56 5.04 -13.68
CA LYS A 450 41.78 5.78 -14.68
C LYS A 450 40.44 6.22 -14.09
N LYS A 451 39.99 7.42 -14.46
CA LYS A 451 38.69 7.99 -14.09
C LYS A 451 37.97 8.45 -15.34
N ILE A 452 36.75 7.96 -15.57
CA ILE A 452 35.95 8.30 -16.74
C ILE A 452 34.57 8.76 -16.28
N VAL A 453 34.12 9.91 -16.78
CA VAL A 453 32.74 10.38 -16.56
C VAL A 453 31.79 9.55 -17.41
N PHE A 454 30.77 8.99 -16.78
CA PHE A 454 29.72 8.21 -17.40
C PHE A 454 28.45 9.05 -17.51
N THR A 455 27.85 9.06 -18.70
CA THR A 455 26.68 9.87 -19.04
C THR A 455 25.46 9.04 -19.46
N GLY A 456 25.55 7.72 -19.42
CA GLY A 456 24.45 6.80 -19.75
C GLY A 456 23.49 6.59 -18.59
N TRP A 457 23.05 7.66 -17.93
CA TRP A 457 22.12 7.60 -16.81
C TRP A 457 21.02 8.65 -16.94
N GLU A 458 19.87 8.39 -16.32
CA GLU A 458 18.76 9.33 -16.21
C GLU A 458 18.21 9.32 -14.79
N ILE A 459 17.79 10.47 -14.28
CA ILE A 459 17.25 10.62 -12.92
C ILE A 459 15.75 10.83 -12.98
N GLU A 460 15.04 10.10 -12.13
CA GLU A 460 13.63 10.28 -11.82
C GLU A 460 13.50 10.71 -10.35
N ILE A 461 12.84 11.85 -10.11
CA ILE A 461 12.58 12.38 -8.76
C ILE A 461 11.08 12.38 -8.52
N ASP A 462 10.66 11.78 -7.40
CA ASP A 462 9.31 11.95 -6.88
C ASP A 462 9.25 13.27 -6.10
N GLU A 463 8.82 14.33 -6.80
CA GLU A 463 8.77 15.70 -6.28
C GLU A 463 7.87 15.82 -5.03
N TYR A 464 6.81 15.01 -4.93
CA TYR A 464 5.96 14.98 -3.75
C TYR A 464 6.72 14.43 -2.54
N ARG A 465 7.38 13.28 -2.71
CA ARG A 465 8.19 12.67 -1.62
C ARG A 465 9.38 13.52 -1.26
N LYS A 466 10.03 14.16 -2.24
CA LYS A 466 11.14 15.08 -2.00
C LYS A 466 10.71 16.27 -1.15
N LYS A 467 9.56 16.87 -1.47
CA LYS A 467 8.98 17.95 -0.68
C LYS A 467 8.72 17.53 0.77
N GLU A 468 8.12 16.36 1.00
CA GLU A 468 7.90 15.86 2.38
C GLU A 468 9.22 15.70 3.17
N ILE A 469 10.30 15.28 2.50
CA ILE A 469 11.63 15.16 3.11
C ILE A 469 12.21 16.54 3.43
N ASP A 470 12.08 17.50 2.52
CA ASP A 470 12.58 18.86 2.72
C ASP A 470 11.84 19.60 3.84
N ASP A 471 10.52 19.42 3.93
CA ASP A 471 9.69 19.94 5.01
C ASP A 471 10.12 19.33 6.37
N GLU A 472 10.38 18.01 6.42
CA GLU A 472 10.86 17.33 7.63
C GLU A 472 12.25 17.82 8.06
N HIS A 473 13.17 18.06 7.12
CA HIS A 473 14.48 18.65 7.42
C HIS A 473 14.38 20.08 7.91
N LEU A 474 13.48 20.87 7.33
CA LEU A 474 13.23 22.24 7.75
C LEU A 474 12.72 22.27 9.21
N GLU A 475 11.71 21.46 9.52
CA GLU A 475 11.17 21.32 10.88
C GLU A 475 12.25 20.92 11.88
N GLN A 476 13.10 19.93 11.55
CA GLN A 476 14.20 19.51 12.40
C GLN A 476 15.19 20.65 12.67
N LYS A 477 15.58 21.39 11.62
CA LYS A 477 16.50 22.52 11.74
C LYS A 477 15.91 23.66 12.57
N GLU A 478 14.63 23.95 12.38
CA GLU A 478 13.90 24.92 13.20
C GLU A 478 13.87 24.49 14.66
N ASP A 479 13.61 23.21 14.94
CA ASP A 479 13.56 22.70 16.31
C ASP A 479 14.94 22.72 17.00
N GLU A 480 16.01 22.37 16.27
CA GLU A 480 17.40 22.52 16.73
C GLU A 480 17.74 23.98 17.04
N THR A 481 17.37 24.90 16.15
CA THR A 481 17.59 26.33 16.31
C THR A 481 16.85 26.88 17.53
N LYS A 482 15.57 26.52 17.71
CA LYS A 482 14.77 26.90 18.88
C LYS A 482 15.39 26.40 20.18
N ARG A 483 15.90 25.17 20.22
CA ARG A 483 16.58 24.61 21.41
C ARG A 483 17.89 25.31 21.73
N ALA A 484 18.69 25.62 20.70
CA ALA A 484 19.94 26.35 20.86
C ALA A 484 19.69 27.77 21.40
N LEU A 485 18.76 28.51 20.79
CA LEU A 485 18.34 29.83 21.25
C LEU A 485 17.74 29.79 22.66
N LEU A 486 16.93 28.77 22.99
CA LEU A 486 16.36 28.63 24.33
C LEU A 486 17.47 28.51 25.39
N LYS A 487 18.50 27.70 25.10
CA LYS A 487 19.66 27.56 25.99
C LYS A 487 20.38 28.90 26.16
N GLU A 488 20.69 29.58 25.07
CA GLU A 488 21.33 30.90 25.09
C GLU A 488 20.50 31.94 25.88
N GLY A 489 19.17 31.92 25.69
CA GLY A 489 18.26 32.78 26.44
C GLY A 489 18.35 32.56 27.95
N TRP A 490 18.45 31.31 28.41
CA TRP A 490 18.68 30.99 29.81
C TRP A 490 20.06 31.43 30.32
N ASP A 491 21.10 31.26 29.51
CA ASP A 491 22.45 31.71 29.85
C ASP A 491 22.49 33.23 30.08
N PHE A 492 21.78 34.01 29.25
CA PHE A 492 21.62 35.46 29.46
C PHE A 492 20.83 35.81 30.72
N ILE A 493 19.78 35.04 31.06
CA ILE A 493 19.06 35.22 32.34
C ILE A 493 20.00 35.03 33.53
N PHE A 494 20.84 33.99 33.50
CA PHE A 494 21.79 33.72 34.59
C PHE A 494 22.89 34.78 34.67
N ALA A 495 23.32 35.32 33.53
CA ALA A 495 24.23 36.46 33.44
C ALA A 495 23.58 37.81 33.81
N LYS A 496 22.25 37.83 34.07
CA LYS A 496 21.44 39.04 34.31
C LYS A 496 21.40 40.02 33.12
N ASN A 497 21.72 39.56 31.92
CA ASN A 497 21.61 40.35 30.70
C ASN A 497 20.21 40.20 30.10
N TYR A 498 19.24 40.91 30.69
CA TYR A 498 17.83 40.74 30.35
C TYR A 498 17.43 41.30 28.98
N GLU A 499 18.20 42.25 28.44
CA GLU A 499 17.94 42.79 27.10
C GLU A 499 18.24 41.74 26.02
N GLU A 500 19.40 41.10 26.09
CA GLU A 500 19.75 40.01 25.17
C GLU A 500 18.83 38.79 25.36
N ALA A 501 18.49 38.43 26.61
CA ALA A 501 17.51 37.37 26.86
C ALA A 501 16.15 37.65 26.18
N GLN A 502 15.69 38.91 26.19
CA GLN A 502 14.46 39.31 25.51
C GLN A 502 14.59 39.25 23.98
N LYS A 503 15.74 39.62 23.41
CA LYS A 503 16.01 39.48 21.97
C LYS A 503 15.97 38.01 21.56
N THR A 504 16.64 37.13 22.29
CA THR A 504 16.63 35.69 22.04
C THR A 504 15.21 35.10 22.20
N CYS A 505 14.47 35.49 23.24
CA CYS A 505 13.08 35.07 23.42
C CYS A 505 12.18 35.49 22.24
N ASN A 506 12.35 36.72 21.74
CA ASN A 506 11.61 37.21 20.58
C ASN A 506 11.99 36.45 19.30
N ALA A 507 13.28 36.11 19.14
CA ALA A 507 13.75 35.32 18.00
C ALA A 507 13.12 33.91 17.99
N ILE A 508 12.99 33.26 19.16
CA ILE A 508 12.32 31.95 19.25
C ILE A 508 10.84 32.06 18.87
N LEU A 509 10.14 33.08 19.38
CA LEU A 509 8.72 33.30 19.10
C LEU A 509 8.44 33.77 17.66
N LEU A 510 9.46 34.30 16.97
CA LEU A 510 9.39 34.61 15.54
C LEU A 510 9.44 33.33 14.69
N ILE A 511 10.22 32.34 15.10
CA ILE A 511 10.28 31.01 14.45
C ILE A 511 8.99 30.24 14.76
N ASP A 512 8.60 30.17 16.04
CA ASP A 512 7.43 29.40 16.47
C ASP A 512 6.67 30.16 17.58
N PRO A 513 5.56 30.83 17.21
CA PRO A 513 4.71 31.55 18.16
C PRO A 513 3.99 30.66 19.19
N GLN A 514 4.07 29.33 19.06
CA GLN A 514 3.49 28.36 20.00
C GLN A 514 4.55 27.66 20.85
N TYR A 515 5.83 28.02 20.73
CA TYR A 515 6.90 27.39 21.49
C TYR A 515 6.80 27.72 22.98
N ALA A 516 6.19 26.82 23.75
CA ALA A 516 5.81 27.06 25.14
C ALA A 516 6.99 27.46 26.04
N SER A 517 8.18 26.88 25.83
CA SER A 517 9.38 27.18 26.61
C SER A 517 9.86 28.62 26.46
N ALA A 518 9.60 29.27 25.32
CA ALA A 518 9.90 30.69 25.15
C ALA A 518 9.00 31.56 26.03
N TYR A 519 7.71 31.21 26.18
CA TYR A 519 6.83 31.91 27.10
C TYR A 519 7.24 31.74 28.56
N PHE A 520 7.76 30.57 28.93
CA PHE A 520 8.35 30.39 30.26
C PHE A 520 9.55 31.31 30.47
N LEU A 521 10.45 31.43 29.49
CA LEU A 521 11.56 32.38 29.51
C LEU A 521 11.05 33.83 29.65
N GLU A 522 10.05 34.22 28.86
CA GLU A 522 9.44 35.56 28.90
C GLU A 522 8.86 35.88 30.29
N THR A 523 8.23 34.92 30.97
CA THR A 523 7.70 35.13 32.33
C THR A 523 8.80 35.51 33.32
N ARG A 524 9.99 34.94 33.18
CA ARG A 524 11.16 35.23 34.03
C ARG A 524 11.74 36.60 33.70
N ILE A 525 11.90 36.91 32.41
CA ILE A 525 12.36 38.22 31.94
C ILE A 525 11.46 39.33 32.46
N LEU A 526 10.14 39.16 32.32
CA LEU A 526 9.16 40.17 32.72
C LEU A 526 9.21 40.44 34.22
N TRP A 527 9.35 39.40 35.04
CA TRP A 527 9.49 39.56 36.48
C TRP A 527 10.79 40.29 36.84
N TYR A 528 11.93 39.92 36.26
CA TYR A 528 13.22 40.57 36.55
C TYR A 528 13.30 42.02 36.05
N THR A 529 12.60 42.38 34.97
CA THR A 529 12.70 43.70 34.34
C THR A 529 11.61 44.68 34.77
N LYS A 530 10.39 44.20 35.06
CA LYS A 530 9.22 45.04 35.36
C LYS A 530 8.58 44.75 36.72
N GLY A 531 9.06 43.75 37.44
CA GLY A 531 8.61 43.42 38.79
C GLY A 531 7.29 42.66 38.87
N PHE A 532 6.82 42.49 40.11
CA PHE A 532 5.68 41.64 40.47
C PHE A 532 4.39 42.01 39.73
N GLU A 533 3.93 43.26 39.83
CA GLU A 533 2.61 43.68 39.31
C GLU A 533 2.48 43.45 37.80
N ALA A 534 3.53 43.82 37.05
CA ALA A 534 3.55 43.64 35.60
C ALA A 534 3.53 42.15 35.20
N SER A 535 4.32 41.32 35.89
CA SER A 535 4.37 39.87 35.64
C SER A 535 3.06 39.20 36.01
N PHE A 536 2.53 39.48 37.21
CA PHE A 536 1.32 38.85 37.72
C PHE A 536 0.09 39.22 36.90
N LYS A 537 -0.02 40.45 36.37
CA LYS A 537 -1.10 40.87 35.46
C LYS A 537 -1.18 40.02 34.18
N LYS A 538 -0.04 39.56 33.66
CA LYS A 538 0.03 38.71 32.45
C LYS A 538 -0.13 37.21 32.70
N ARG A 539 -0.26 36.73 33.94
CA ARG A 539 -0.27 35.28 34.24
C ARG A 539 -1.26 34.45 33.42
N LYS A 540 -2.51 34.94 33.26
CA LYS A 540 -3.54 34.25 32.47
C LYS A 540 -3.16 34.12 31.00
N TYR A 541 -2.50 35.14 30.45
CA TYR A 541 -2.00 35.12 29.06
C TYR A 541 -0.99 33.98 28.87
N TYR A 542 -0.02 33.84 29.80
CA TYR A 542 0.98 32.77 29.70
C TYR A 542 0.39 31.38 29.90
N PHE A 543 -0.53 31.19 30.86
CA PHE A 543 -1.21 29.90 31.04
C PHE A 543 -1.98 29.46 29.80
N THR A 544 -2.69 30.38 29.15
CA THR A 544 -3.41 30.07 27.90
C THR A 544 -2.44 29.79 26.76
N LYS A 545 -1.34 30.53 26.66
CA LYS A 545 -0.34 30.37 25.60
C LYS A 545 0.48 29.09 25.70
N THR A 546 0.54 28.45 26.86
CA THR A 546 1.30 27.19 27.05
C THR A 546 0.41 25.99 27.37
N GLN A 547 -0.91 26.12 27.26
CA GLN A 547 -1.84 25.06 27.65
C GLN A 547 -1.70 23.76 26.85
N HIS A 548 -1.22 23.86 25.61
CA HIS A 548 -0.97 22.73 24.73
C HIS A 548 0.29 21.93 25.10
N GLU A 549 1.15 22.46 25.97
CA GLU A 549 2.37 21.81 26.47
C GLU A 549 2.34 21.71 28.00
N PRO A 550 1.63 20.72 28.58
CA PRO A 550 1.40 20.61 30.02
C PRO A 550 2.67 20.68 30.89
N PRO A 551 3.82 20.04 30.54
CA PRO A 551 5.03 20.14 31.35
C PRO A 551 5.55 21.59 31.50
N VAL A 552 5.48 22.38 30.42
CA VAL A 552 5.91 23.79 30.46
C VAL A 552 4.86 24.66 31.16
N ASN A 553 3.58 24.38 30.94
CA ASN A 553 2.52 25.07 31.68
C ASN A 553 2.69 24.91 33.19
N ALA A 554 3.00 23.69 33.66
CA ALA A 554 3.28 23.42 35.06
C ALA A 554 4.49 24.22 35.59
N LEU A 555 5.57 24.37 34.79
CA LEU A 555 6.71 25.22 35.14
C LEU A 555 6.30 26.69 35.34
N ILE A 556 5.39 27.20 34.50
CA ILE A 556 4.88 28.58 34.62
C ILE A 556 3.99 28.75 35.86
N TYR A 557 3.11 27.79 36.18
CA TYR A 557 2.35 27.79 37.45
C TYR A 557 3.29 27.81 38.64
N ASN A 558 4.29 26.91 38.67
CA ASN A 558 5.30 26.88 39.71
C ASN A 558 6.07 28.21 39.80
N ASN A 559 6.42 28.82 38.68
CA ASN A 559 7.12 30.11 38.66
C ASN A 559 6.27 31.23 39.29
N TYR A 560 4.96 31.29 39.01
CA TYR A 560 4.08 32.26 39.69
C TYR A 560 3.91 31.98 41.18
N GLY A 561 3.94 30.70 41.60
CA GLY A 561 4.07 30.33 43.01
C GLY A 561 5.35 30.89 43.64
N CYS A 562 6.50 30.71 42.99
CA CYS A 562 7.78 31.27 43.45
C CYS A 562 7.80 32.81 43.46
N ILE A 563 7.13 33.46 42.51
CA ILE A 563 7.00 34.92 42.48
C ILE A 563 6.19 35.39 43.70
N LEU A 564 5.08 34.72 44.04
CA LEU A 564 4.30 35.05 45.25
C LEU A 564 5.06 34.77 46.56
N ASP A 565 5.86 33.70 46.59
CA ASP A 565 6.77 33.41 47.70
C ASP A 565 7.78 34.55 47.92
N ARG A 566 8.37 35.09 46.83
CA ARG A 566 9.29 36.23 46.90
C ARG A 566 8.63 37.50 47.44
N GLU A 567 7.35 37.68 47.19
CA GLU A 567 6.53 38.77 47.76
C GLU A 567 5.99 38.46 49.17
N LEU A 568 6.42 37.36 49.79
CA LEU A 568 5.97 36.90 51.12
C LEU A 568 4.47 36.55 51.18
N ARG A 569 3.82 36.34 50.03
CA ARG A 569 2.39 35.99 49.89
C ARG A 569 2.20 34.48 49.87
N TYR A 570 2.63 33.83 50.95
CA TYR A 570 2.74 32.37 51.01
C TYR A 570 1.40 31.64 50.83
N GLU A 571 0.32 32.12 51.43
CA GLU A 571 -1.02 31.50 51.32
C GLU A 571 -1.53 31.52 49.88
N GLU A 572 -1.30 32.62 49.17
CA GLU A 572 -1.71 32.77 47.76
C GLU A 572 -0.87 31.94 46.80
N SER A 573 0.35 31.54 47.19
CA SER A 573 1.25 30.73 46.37
C SER A 573 0.85 29.25 46.31
N LEU A 574 0.21 28.72 47.37
CA LEU A 574 -0.22 27.33 47.49
C LEU A 574 -1.01 26.82 46.28
N PRO A 575 -2.10 27.48 45.81
CA PRO A 575 -2.87 26.99 44.66
C PRO A 575 -2.06 26.92 43.37
N TYR A 576 -1.00 27.72 43.21
CA TYR A 576 -0.14 27.67 42.03
C TYR A 576 0.79 26.45 42.06
N PHE A 577 1.38 26.13 43.21
CA PHE A 577 2.18 24.91 43.37
C PHE A 577 1.32 23.65 43.28
N GLU A 578 0.14 23.64 43.90
CA GLU A 578 -0.83 22.54 43.77
C GLU A 578 -1.24 22.32 42.31
N LYS A 579 -1.50 23.40 41.56
CA LYS A 579 -1.82 23.30 40.13
C LYS A 579 -0.65 22.80 39.29
N ALA A 580 0.58 23.21 39.59
CA ALA A 580 1.76 22.68 38.91
C ALA A 580 1.93 21.16 39.11
N ILE A 581 1.68 20.67 40.33
CA ILE A 581 1.71 19.23 40.65
C ILE A 581 0.57 18.49 39.97
N GLU A 582 -0.64 19.08 39.89
CA GLU A 582 -1.77 18.50 39.18
C GLU A 582 -1.47 18.31 37.69
N ILE A 583 -0.87 19.32 37.06
CA ILE A 583 -0.56 19.32 35.62
C ILE A 583 0.63 18.39 35.31
N ASN A 584 1.68 18.40 36.14
CA ASN A 584 2.84 17.53 35.99
C ASN A 584 3.26 16.90 37.33
N PRO A 585 2.68 15.74 37.70
CA PRO A 585 2.92 15.11 39.00
C PRO A 585 4.29 14.44 39.12
N LYS A 586 5.06 14.36 38.02
CA LYS A 586 6.36 13.68 37.98
C LYS A 586 7.53 14.58 38.34
N GLU A 587 7.31 15.89 38.43
CA GLU A 587 8.36 16.86 38.67
C GLU A 587 8.51 17.14 40.17
N PRO A 588 9.55 16.62 40.85
CA PRO A 588 9.62 16.64 42.30
C PRO A 588 9.97 18.03 42.88
N ILE A 589 10.50 18.96 42.08
CA ILE A 589 10.75 20.32 42.56
C ILE A 589 9.44 21.04 42.94
N PHE A 590 8.33 20.74 42.26
CA PHE A 590 7.03 21.35 42.56
C PHE A 590 6.52 20.91 43.95
N VAL A 591 6.71 19.63 44.27
CA VAL A 591 6.38 19.07 45.58
C VAL A 591 7.28 19.64 46.68
N CYS A 592 8.57 19.84 46.38
CA CYS A 592 9.49 20.50 47.31
C CYS A 592 9.05 21.94 47.60
N ASN A 593 8.71 22.72 46.57
CA ASN A 593 8.27 24.10 46.73
C ASN A 593 6.96 24.19 47.54
N LEU A 594 6.02 23.26 47.33
CA LEU A 594 4.81 23.17 48.16
C LEU A 594 5.15 22.87 49.63
N GLY A 595 6.07 21.93 49.87
CA GLY A 595 6.57 21.62 51.22
C GLY A 595 7.23 22.81 51.90
N GLU A 596 8.02 23.59 51.15
CA GLU A 596 8.62 24.85 51.63
C GLU A 596 7.56 25.89 51.99
N MET A 597 6.47 26.01 51.21
CA MET A 597 5.40 26.96 51.52
C MET A 597 4.68 26.58 52.81
N TYR A 598 4.38 25.30 53.03
CA TYR A 598 3.82 24.85 54.30
C TYR A 598 4.78 25.06 55.47
N TYR A 599 6.10 24.94 55.23
CA TYR A 599 7.11 25.23 56.24
C TYR A 599 7.07 26.71 56.65
N LYS A 600 7.09 27.63 55.67
CA LYS A 600 6.98 29.08 55.88
C LYS A 600 5.67 29.50 56.54
N LEU A 601 4.57 28.79 56.27
CA LEU A 601 3.26 28.97 56.90
C LEU A 601 3.13 28.35 58.29
N LYS A 602 4.21 27.77 58.85
CA LYS A 602 4.23 27.08 60.15
C LYS A 602 3.20 25.94 60.23
N GLN A 603 3.01 25.19 59.14
CA GLN A 603 2.17 23.99 59.06
C GLN A 603 3.04 22.72 59.02
N PRO A 604 3.59 22.26 60.17
CA PRO A 604 4.66 21.27 60.22
C PRO A 604 4.28 19.90 59.65
N GLU A 605 3.06 19.43 59.92
CA GLU A 605 2.54 18.15 59.43
C GLU A 605 2.54 18.10 57.90
N LYS A 606 2.03 19.15 57.25
CA LYS A 606 1.96 19.22 55.78
C LYS A 606 3.33 19.42 55.16
N ALA A 607 4.16 20.28 55.75
CA ALA A 607 5.54 20.52 55.29
C ALA A 607 6.36 19.23 55.30
N LEU A 608 6.30 18.47 56.40
CA LEU A 608 7.00 17.20 56.53
C LEU A 608 6.49 16.14 55.55
N LYS A 609 5.18 16.09 55.31
CA LYS A 609 4.56 15.17 54.34
C LYS A 609 5.07 15.43 52.92
N GLU A 610 5.00 16.66 52.44
CA GLU A 610 5.42 16.99 51.07
C GLU A 610 6.95 16.89 50.92
N ALA A 611 7.75 17.27 51.93
CA ALA A 611 9.20 17.08 51.90
C ALA A 611 9.61 15.60 51.83
N ARG A 612 8.93 14.70 52.56
CA ARG A 612 9.16 13.25 52.43
C ARG A 612 8.79 12.75 51.04
N LYS A 613 7.69 13.25 50.48
CA LYS A 613 7.24 12.89 49.12
C LYS A 613 8.26 13.33 48.07
N ALA A 614 8.72 14.58 48.10
CA ALA A 614 9.75 15.07 47.18
C ALA A 614 11.07 14.29 47.31
N LYS A 615 11.48 13.91 48.53
CA LYS A 615 12.65 13.04 48.76
C LYS A 615 12.46 11.65 48.14
N MET A 616 11.28 11.04 48.29
CA MET A 616 10.95 9.75 47.70
C MET A 616 10.97 9.79 46.16
N MET A 617 10.64 10.94 45.58
CA MET A 617 10.73 11.19 44.14
C MET A 617 12.16 11.52 43.67
N GLY A 618 13.16 11.45 44.56
CA GLY A 618 14.57 11.62 44.23
C GLY A 618 15.11 13.06 44.28
N TYR A 619 14.30 14.04 44.71
CA TYR A 619 14.77 15.42 44.84
C TYR A 619 15.56 15.63 46.13
N GLN A 620 16.63 16.43 46.05
CA GLN A 620 17.49 16.79 47.17
C GLN A 620 17.74 18.29 47.17
N SER A 621 17.48 18.94 48.30
CA SER A 621 17.86 20.34 48.53
C SER A 621 18.17 20.57 50.02
N ALA A 622 18.88 21.67 50.32
CA ALA A 622 19.14 22.07 51.70
C ALA A 622 17.83 22.32 52.47
N MET A 623 16.87 23.02 51.85
CA MET A 623 15.54 23.29 52.40
C MET A 623 14.79 22.00 52.72
N LEU A 624 14.78 21.04 51.79
CA LEU A 624 14.15 19.73 52.00
C LEU A 624 14.75 18.99 53.22
N THR A 625 16.08 19.04 53.33
CA THR A 625 16.82 18.41 54.44
C THR A 625 16.50 19.10 55.77
N GLU A 626 16.41 20.42 55.78
CA GLU A 626 16.03 21.22 56.94
C GLU A 626 14.61 20.90 57.41
N ILE A 627 13.62 20.91 56.50
CA ILE A 627 12.22 20.57 56.81
C ILE A 627 12.13 19.17 57.43
N ILE A 628 12.85 18.20 56.88
CA ILE A 628 12.84 16.81 57.40
C ILE A 628 13.52 16.74 58.78
N THR A 629 14.68 17.38 58.94
CA THR A 629 15.48 17.33 60.18
C THR A 629 14.75 17.99 61.34
N ASN A 630 14.12 19.15 61.10
CA ASN A 630 13.37 19.89 62.10
C ASN A 630 11.91 19.41 62.23
N LYS A 631 11.55 18.27 61.62
CA LYS A 631 10.19 17.70 61.64
C LYS A 631 9.11 18.70 61.22
N GLY A 632 9.42 19.56 60.24
CA GLY A 632 8.53 20.60 59.72
C GLY A 632 8.40 21.86 60.59
N LYS A 633 9.15 21.99 61.69
CA LYS A 633 9.09 23.15 62.59
C LYS A 633 10.16 24.20 62.26
N ILE A 634 9.77 25.47 62.26
CA ILE A 634 10.73 26.59 62.20
C ILE A 634 11.23 26.82 63.63
N ASP A 635 12.55 26.73 63.82
CA ASP A 635 13.20 26.96 65.11
C ASP A 635 13.12 28.46 65.44
N SER A 636 12.45 28.83 66.54
CA SER A 636 12.16 30.23 66.87
C SER A 636 13.41 31.07 67.17
N ASP A 637 14.54 30.42 67.46
CA ASP A 637 15.78 31.06 67.92
C ASP A 637 16.72 31.52 66.80
N LYS A 638 16.42 31.23 65.52
CA LYS A 638 17.19 31.74 64.36
C LYS A 638 16.57 32.94 63.66
N SER A 639 15.49 33.52 64.20
CA SER A 639 14.76 34.64 63.59
C SER A 639 15.42 36.02 63.72
N VAL A 640 16.69 36.09 64.17
CA VAL A 640 17.48 37.32 64.16
C VAL A 640 18.76 37.09 63.37
N LEU A 641 18.70 37.32 62.07
CA LEU A 641 19.77 37.92 61.27
C LEU A 641 19.13 38.38 59.96
N LYS A 642 19.01 39.72 59.86
CA LYS A 642 18.52 40.47 58.70
C LYS A 642 19.42 40.31 57.49
#